data_AF-A0A7Y4WXP9-F1
#
_entry.id   AF-A0A7Y4WXP9-F1
#
_cell.length_a   1.000
_cell.length_b   1.000
_cell.length_c   1.000
_cell.angle_alpha   90.00
_cell.angle_beta   90.00
_cell.angle_gamma   90.00
#
_symmetry.space_group_name_H-M   'P 1'
#
loop_
_entity.id
_entity.type
_entity.pdbx_description
1 polymer ?
#
loop_
_entity_poly.entity_id
_entity_poly.type
_entity_poly.pdbx_seq_one_letter_code
_entity_poly.pdbx_strand_id
1 'polypeptide(L)'
;MMKRFVNTLLLFSFLMSGTMFGQADRGSTLARPAGMQTNWKAFAAEVAPSDEDADALYSTEAVKIASILGKAGRTSPVFIDENGYDREFVLRAAAAKLASSTGRKRIFKVNWSALLSLDSGGPQTEAAVKDVITAAEASKGQMVLFVEDVNAFSREMPFLGSAAAENLYAAVSAGKIQVVTAASSLDFDRMITGDSLMRPRFEKVEAKREADPFVGDKVSPDLRELIATSDPNSKVKIILQANDLDSSSLLKTLAGNGVRIESKASNLGMMTVEMPLRAAQAVANARGARHLSLDREIEVLGHLETTTGISIARAARWGESNGSNTYLDGTGMGIAIVDSGIREDHRSFVDAFSQSRVTARKSFAKDLNNAWDEYGHGTHVASLAAGGDGAFLNLVDGTYLYQYQGAASNAKLINARVLENDGTGKTSSLISAIDWLYANRAAFNLKVVNMSLGSPAIETWRNDPLCRAVRKLTAAGIVVVAAAGNNGKTLTGQKIYGAIHSPGNDPSVITVGAANTFGTDKRDDDGVTTYSSRGPTRSYYTDAAGVKRYDHLIKPDLVAPGNLIVGASAKGNDIVQDNPELAVRSSADDSRKLMYMSGTSMATPIVSGAAALLLQANPKLTPNMVKMILQYTAQRLAGFNTLEQGAGLLNGEGAIRLARAIRQDMPSPTPHGTAMMTGNSLPEHASTIAGTKFQWSGGMFPNYAAVTGTDLITKYQKVYDNGLLISDGLLISDGLLISDGLLISDGLLISDGLLISDSTVLAGSSAPSGNQTLTRGTSFASSRVLFADGFVMGDKSPLADGLLISAMDC
;
A
#
# COMPACT_ATOMS: atom_id res chain seq x y z
N MET A 1 5.22 4.29 36.89
CA MET A 1 6.30 3.29 36.72
C MET A 1 6.20 2.82 35.27
N MET A 2 6.67 3.67 34.35
CA MET A 2 7.93 3.51 33.62
C MET A 2 7.91 2.35 32.61
N LYS A 3 7.94 2.77 31.34
CA LYS A 3 8.72 2.23 30.21
C LYS A 3 8.09 1.13 29.34
N ARG A 4 7.88 1.55 28.08
CA ARG A 4 8.01 0.83 26.78
C ARG A 4 6.70 0.24 26.22
N PHE A 5 6.36 0.30 24.93
CA PHE A 5 7.21 0.31 23.72
C PHE A 5 6.55 1.10 22.56
N VAL A 6 7.16 2.23 22.18
CA VAL A 6 7.17 2.73 20.80
C VAL A 6 8.53 2.31 20.24
N ASN A 7 8.56 1.31 19.35
CA ASN A 7 9.59 1.06 18.32
C ASN A 7 9.42 -0.34 17.71
N THR A 8 8.50 -0.49 16.76
CA THR A 8 8.49 -1.65 15.85
C THR A 8 8.17 -1.22 14.41
N LEU A 9 8.83 -0.15 13.93
CA LEU A 9 8.80 0.24 12.51
C LEU A 9 10.20 0.44 11.89
N LEU A 10 11.28 0.07 12.58
CA LEU A 10 12.64 0.48 12.22
C LEU A 10 13.63 -0.65 11.89
N LEU A 11 13.20 -1.90 11.74
CA LEU A 11 14.15 -3.02 11.53
C LEU A 11 14.06 -3.79 10.20
N PHE A 12 13.42 -3.25 9.15
CA PHE A 12 13.41 -3.92 7.82
C PHE A 12 14.09 -3.13 6.69
N SER A 13 14.76 -2.03 6.99
CA SER A 13 15.40 -1.16 5.97
C SER A 13 16.91 -1.36 5.78
N PHE A 14 17.54 -2.32 6.46
CA PHE A 14 19.01 -2.45 6.46
C PHE A 14 19.62 -3.51 5.52
N LEU A 15 18.81 -4.13 4.66
CA LEU A 15 19.32 -4.96 3.57
C LEU A 15 18.63 -4.51 2.28
N MET A 16 19.37 -3.75 1.46
CA MET A 16 19.28 -3.63 -0.01
C MET A 16 19.53 -2.18 -0.46
N SER A 17 20.77 -1.72 -0.29
CA SER A 17 21.33 -0.67 -1.14
C SER A 17 22.82 -0.96 -1.34
N GLY A 18 23.16 -1.51 -2.50
CA GLY A 18 24.55 -1.83 -2.84
C GLY A 18 24.67 -2.78 -4.01
N THR A 19 24.39 -2.31 -5.22
CA THR A 19 25.00 -2.91 -6.41
C THR A 19 25.82 -1.86 -7.13
N MET A 20 27.14 -1.91 -6.91
CA MET A 20 28.11 -1.57 -7.93
C MET A 20 29.20 -2.64 -7.96
N PHE A 21 29.69 -2.87 -9.17
CA PHE A 21 30.53 -3.96 -9.64
C PHE A 21 31.81 -4.20 -8.81
N GLY A 22 32.15 -5.47 -8.63
CA GLY A 22 33.49 -5.93 -8.23
C GLY A 22 33.53 -7.45 -8.10
N GLN A 23 34.22 -8.13 -9.02
CA GLN A 23 34.55 -9.56 -8.91
C GLN A 23 35.31 -9.84 -7.61
N ALA A 24 34.94 -10.91 -6.89
CA ALA A 24 35.85 -11.60 -5.98
C ALA A 24 35.44 -13.08 -5.84
N ASP A 25 36.47 -13.93 -5.84
CA ASP A 25 36.47 -15.38 -6.05
C ASP A 25 35.70 -16.25 -5.03
N ARG A 26 35.35 -17.45 -5.49
CA ARG A 26 34.90 -18.60 -4.67
C ARG A 26 35.98 -19.00 -3.66
N GLY A 27 35.60 -19.26 -2.40
CA GLY A 27 36.46 -19.88 -1.40
C GLY A 27 35.71 -20.51 -0.23
N SER A 28 35.97 -21.80 -0.01
CA SER A 28 35.48 -22.78 0.97
C SER A 28 35.07 -22.31 2.37
N THR A 29 33.95 -22.86 2.85
CA THR A 29 33.52 -22.97 4.25
C THR A 29 34.38 -23.98 5.04
N LEU A 30 35.22 -23.48 5.95
CA LEU A 30 35.82 -24.26 7.04
C LEU A 30 35.70 -23.45 8.34
N ALA A 31 35.07 -24.03 9.37
CA ALA A 31 35.01 -23.46 10.71
C ALA A 31 36.43 -23.33 11.32
N ARG A 32 36.72 -22.19 11.98
CA ARG A 32 38.07 -21.86 12.48
C ARG A 32 38.22 -21.99 14.00
N PRO A 33 39.44 -22.28 14.50
CA PRO A 33 39.73 -22.35 15.94
C PRO A 33 39.95 -20.96 16.55
N ALA A 34 39.64 -20.83 17.84
CA ALA A 34 39.77 -19.59 18.62
C ALA A 34 41.23 -19.16 18.81
N GLY A 35 41.55 -17.88 18.56
CA GLY A 35 42.80 -17.24 19.00
C GLY A 35 43.68 -16.54 17.94
N MET A 36 43.25 -16.42 16.68
CA MET A 36 44.03 -15.74 15.63
C MET A 36 43.49 -14.31 15.41
N GLN A 37 44.32 -13.28 15.58
CA GLN A 37 43.95 -11.88 15.31
C GLN A 37 43.40 -11.73 13.89
N THR A 38 42.24 -11.11 13.75
CA THR A 38 41.67 -10.82 12.43
C THR A 38 42.35 -9.59 11.83
N ASN A 39 42.53 -9.57 10.50
CA ASN A 39 42.94 -8.35 9.82
C ASN A 39 41.75 -7.39 9.84
N TRP A 40 41.71 -6.45 10.80
CA TRP A 40 40.62 -5.49 10.97
C TRP A 40 40.27 -4.74 9.68
N LYS A 41 41.20 -4.61 8.73
CA LYS A 41 40.99 -4.01 7.41
C LYS A 41 39.95 -4.72 6.55
N ALA A 42 39.61 -5.98 6.86
CA ALA A 42 38.50 -6.68 6.22
C ALA A 42 37.12 -6.14 6.68
N PHE A 43 37.07 -5.45 7.83
CA PHE A 43 35.84 -5.05 8.51
C PHE A 43 35.69 -3.53 8.68
N ALA A 44 36.68 -2.74 8.28
CA ALA A 44 36.56 -1.29 8.21
C ALA A 44 37.36 -0.73 7.03
N ALA A 45 36.73 0.13 6.24
CA ALA A 45 37.30 0.75 5.05
C ALA A 45 37.34 2.28 5.20
N GLU A 46 38.42 2.91 4.73
CA GLU A 46 38.52 4.37 4.73
C GLU A 46 37.46 4.98 3.79
N VAL A 47 36.76 6.01 4.26
CA VAL A 47 35.77 6.73 3.46
C VAL A 47 36.50 7.65 2.49
N ALA A 48 36.26 7.43 1.19
CA ALA A 48 36.79 8.29 0.15
C ALA A 48 36.19 9.71 0.24
N PRO A 49 36.98 10.79 0.08
CA PRO A 49 36.47 12.15 -0.09
C PRO A 49 35.46 12.24 -1.24
N SER A 50 34.45 13.13 -1.13
CA SER A 50 33.47 13.37 -2.20
C SER A 50 34.04 14.18 -3.38
N ASP A 51 33.37 14.09 -4.53
CA ASP A 51 33.52 15.02 -5.67
C ASP A 51 32.88 16.39 -5.37
N GLU A 52 33.23 17.43 -6.16
CA GLU A 52 32.96 18.86 -5.88
C GLU A 52 31.48 19.20 -5.60
N ASP A 53 30.51 18.51 -6.21
CA ASP A 53 29.07 18.83 -6.09
C ASP A 53 28.46 18.52 -4.72
N ALA A 54 28.86 17.41 -4.07
CA ALA A 54 28.39 17.07 -2.73
C ALA A 54 29.06 17.95 -1.65
N ASP A 55 30.26 18.45 -1.96
CA ASP A 55 31.03 19.32 -1.09
C ASP A 55 30.40 20.72 -0.98
N ALA A 56 29.63 21.15 -1.99
CA ALA A 56 28.86 22.40 -1.96
C ALA A 56 27.59 22.29 -1.10
N LEU A 57 26.81 21.22 -1.28
CA LEU A 57 25.48 21.07 -0.69
C LEU A 57 25.49 20.88 0.84
N TYR A 58 26.50 20.18 1.38
CA TYR A 58 26.64 19.89 2.82
C TYR A 58 27.91 20.51 3.43
N SER A 59 28.47 21.54 2.79
CA SER A 59 29.70 22.22 3.21
C SER A 59 29.67 22.65 4.68
N THR A 60 28.54 23.16 5.15
CA THR A 60 28.38 23.70 6.51
C THR A 60 28.40 22.58 7.56
N GLU A 61 27.64 21.52 7.33
CA GLU A 61 27.54 20.33 8.18
C GLU A 61 28.89 19.61 8.22
N ALA A 62 29.54 19.44 7.07
CA ALA A 62 30.86 18.85 6.93
C ALA A 62 31.94 19.63 7.71
N VAL A 63 31.93 20.97 7.63
CA VAL A 63 32.85 21.83 8.40
C VAL A 63 32.60 21.68 9.91
N LYS A 64 31.35 21.62 10.35
CA LYS A 64 31.01 21.40 11.77
C LYS A 64 31.49 20.03 12.25
N ILE A 65 31.23 18.96 11.49
CA ILE A 65 31.68 17.60 11.80
C ILE A 65 33.21 17.56 11.91
N ALA A 66 33.93 18.12 10.94
CA ALA A 66 35.39 18.19 10.98
C ALA A 66 35.91 19.00 12.18
N SER A 67 35.25 20.12 12.52
CA SER A 67 35.58 20.94 13.69
C SER A 67 35.40 20.17 15.00
N ILE A 68 34.28 19.46 15.18
CA ILE A 68 34.01 18.64 16.37
C ILE A 68 35.04 17.53 16.52
N LEU A 69 35.37 16.85 15.42
CA LEU A 69 36.40 15.81 15.40
C LEU A 69 37.79 16.37 15.71
N GLY A 70 38.06 17.64 15.38
CA GLY A 70 39.31 18.34 15.67
C GLY A 70 39.51 18.72 17.15
N LYS A 71 38.45 18.72 17.98
CA LYS A 71 38.54 19.09 19.40
C LYS A 71 39.37 18.07 20.21
N ALA A 72 40.15 18.57 21.18
CA ALA A 72 41.04 17.73 22.00
C ALA A 72 40.29 16.72 22.91
N GLY A 73 39.02 16.98 23.24
CA GLY A 73 38.21 16.21 24.19
C GLY A 73 37.63 14.87 23.68
N ARG A 74 38.02 14.42 22.48
CA ARG A 74 37.48 13.22 21.82
C ARG A 74 35.94 13.20 21.72
N THR A 75 35.34 14.35 21.49
CA THR A 75 33.90 14.49 21.23
C THR A 75 33.55 13.96 19.83
N SER A 76 32.42 13.29 19.73
CA SER A 76 31.91 12.63 18.52
C SER A 76 30.71 13.42 17.98
N PRO A 77 30.65 13.74 16.68
CA PRO A 77 29.46 14.37 16.11
C PRO A 77 28.34 13.35 15.93
N VAL A 78 27.11 13.77 16.24
CA VAL A 78 25.88 13.09 15.82
C VAL A 78 25.17 13.97 14.81
N PHE A 79 25.10 13.51 13.57
CA PHE A 79 24.33 14.19 12.52
C PHE A 79 22.85 13.84 12.65
N ILE A 80 22.01 14.86 12.68
CA ILE A 80 20.58 14.68 12.85
C ILE A 80 19.94 14.59 11.48
N ASP A 81 19.49 13.39 11.17
CA ASP A 81 18.89 13.03 9.90
C ASP A 81 17.63 12.24 10.19
N GLU A 82 16.48 12.94 10.13
CA GLU A 82 15.17 12.36 10.38
C GLU A 82 14.82 11.26 9.38
N ASN A 83 15.44 11.24 8.19
CA ASN A 83 15.05 10.38 7.08
C ASN A 83 16.15 9.43 6.59
N GLY A 84 17.39 9.59 7.04
CA GLY A 84 18.54 8.72 6.75
C GLY A 84 19.19 8.93 5.38
N TYR A 85 18.77 9.92 4.60
CA TYR A 85 19.17 10.11 3.19
C TYR A 85 20.50 10.84 3.01
N ASP A 86 20.88 11.68 3.97
CA ASP A 86 22.00 12.61 3.80
C ASP A 86 23.30 12.04 4.38
N ARG A 87 23.21 10.94 5.15
CA ARG A 87 24.32 10.35 5.94
C ARG A 87 25.58 10.07 5.12
N GLU A 88 25.45 9.40 3.97
CA GLU A 88 26.59 9.00 3.13
C GLU A 88 27.23 10.23 2.44
N PHE A 89 26.42 11.19 2.00
CA PHE A 89 26.90 12.41 1.33
C PHE A 89 27.59 13.37 2.31
N VAL A 90 26.99 13.60 3.48
CA VAL A 90 27.56 14.39 4.57
C VAL A 90 28.87 13.77 5.07
N LEU A 91 28.94 12.43 5.15
CA LEU A 91 30.15 11.72 5.58
C LEU A 91 31.32 11.91 4.62
N ARG A 92 31.07 11.81 3.30
CA ARG A 92 32.11 12.00 2.28
C ARG A 92 32.58 13.44 2.22
N ALA A 93 31.68 14.41 2.33
CA ALA A 93 32.02 15.82 2.45
C ALA A 93 32.82 16.10 3.74
N ALA A 94 32.43 15.50 4.87
CA ALA A 94 33.18 15.60 6.12
C ALA A 94 34.58 14.96 6.01
N ALA A 95 34.71 13.83 5.32
CA ALA A 95 36.01 13.19 5.05
C ALA A 95 36.92 14.10 4.21
N ALA A 96 36.37 14.76 3.18
CA ALA A 96 37.08 15.75 2.38
C ALA A 96 37.55 16.95 3.22
N LYS A 97 36.67 17.53 4.05
CA LYS A 97 37.04 18.64 4.95
C LYS A 97 38.02 18.22 6.05
N LEU A 98 37.94 17.00 6.57
CA LEU A 98 38.85 16.50 7.60
C LEU A 98 40.25 16.28 7.04
N ALA A 99 40.35 15.76 5.80
CA ALA A 99 41.60 15.58 5.08
C ALA A 99 42.31 16.91 4.81
N SER A 100 41.57 17.98 4.46
CA SER A 100 42.12 19.30 4.20
C SER A 100 42.45 20.11 5.47
N SER A 101 41.73 19.92 6.58
CA SER A 101 41.87 20.73 7.80
C SER A 101 42.81 20.17 8.88
N THR A 102 42.93 18.84 9.01
CA THR A 102 43.68 18.22 10.12
C THR A 102 44.84 17.33 9.68
N GLY A 103 44.85 16.86 8.42
CA GLY A 103 45.89 16.02 7.80
C GLY A 103 46.13 14.64 8.42
N ARG A 104 45.76 14.41 9.68
CA ARG A 104 46.12 13.23 10.49
C ARG A 104 44.94 12.31 10.83
N LYS A 105 43.69 12.79 10.76
CA LYS A 105 42.51 11.96 11.06
C LYS A 105 41.86 11.46 9.77
N ARG A 106 41.35 10.24 9.80
CA ARG A 106 40.65 9.56 8.70
C ARG A 106 39.39 8.89 9.23
N ILE A 107 38.32 8.96 8.44
CA ILE A 107 37.03 8.34 8.76
C ILE A 107 37.02 6.95 8.14
N PHE A 108 36.70 5.93 8.93
CA PHE A 108 36.59 4.55 8.50
C PHE A 108 35.16 4.06 8.69
N LYS A 109 34.50 3.67 7.59
CA LYS A 109 33.19 3.04 7.62
C LYS A 109 33.35 1.58 8.03
N VAL A 110 32.63 1.19 9.08
CA VAL A 110 32.56 -0.20 9.50
C VAL A 110 31.75 -0.98 8.47
N ASN A 111 32.28 -2.12 8.01
CA ASN A 111 31.65 -2.97 7.02
C ASN A 111 30.72 -3.98 7.70
N TRP A 112 29.48 -3.57 7.93
CA TRP A 112 28.50 -4.37 8.64
C TRP A 112 28.13 -5.66 7.92
N SER A 113 28.10 -5.68 6.59
CA SER A 113 27.79 -6.89 5.83
C SER A 113 28.89 -7.94 5.93
N ALA A 114 30.15 -7.52 6.02
CA ALA A 114 31.28 -8.42 6.28
C ALA A 114 31.31 -8.93 7.73
N LEU A 115 30.86 -8.13 8.70
CA LEU A 115 30.77 -8.55 10.10
C LEU A 115 29.61 -9.52 10.36
N LEU A 116 28.46 -9.29 9.74
CA LEU A 116 27.25 -10.10 9.90
C LEU A 116 27.30 -11.42 9.12
N SER A 117 28.21 -11.55 8.15
CA SER A 117 28.43 -12.78 7.39
C SER A 117 29.31 -13.81 8.10
N LEU A 118 29.98 -13.44 9.20
CA LEU A 118 30.79 -14.35 10.02
C LEU A 118 29.90 -15.32 10.81
N ASP A 119 29.13 -14.79 11.76
CA ASP A 119 28.12 -15.48 12.53
C ASP A 119 27.19 -14.42 13.12
N SER A 120 25.95 -14.29 12.66
CA SER A 120 25.06 -13.14 12.96
C SER A 120 24.93 -12.78 14.47
N GLY A 121 25.84 -11.93 14.98
CA GLY A 121 25.94 -11.55 16.40
C GLY A 121 26.61 -12.57 17.33
N GLY A 122 27.32 -13.56 16.78
CA GLY A 122 28.01 -14.61 17.51
C GLY A 122 29.44 -14.24 17.94
N PRO A 123 30.19 -15.20 18.54
CA PRO A 123 31.54 -14.97 19.04
C PRO A 123 32.54 -14.47 18.00
N GLN A 124 32.38 -14.79 16.70
CA GLN A 124 33.32 -14.33 15.66
C GLN A 124 33.06 -12.87 15.28
N THR A 125 31.80 -12.46 15.16
CA THR A 125 31.40 -11.05 15.02
C THR A 125 31.87 -10.23 16.23
N GLU A 126 31.72 -10.75 17.46
CA GLU A 126 32.22 -10.06 18.66
C GLU A 126 33.74 -9.84 18.61
N ALA A 127 34.50 -10.89 18.29
CA ALA A 127 35.95 -10.81 18.17
C ALA A 127 36.38 -9.82 17.08
N ALA A 128 35.71 -9.81 15.92
CA ALA A 128 35.99 -8.89 14.82
C ALA A 128 35.66 -7.43 15.19
N VAL A 129 34.55 -7.17 15.86
CA VAL A 129 34.21 -5.82 16.38
C VAL A 129 35.27 -5.35 17.39
N LYS A 130 35.70 -6.24 18.29
CA LYS A 130 36.76 -5.93 19.27
C LYS A 130 38.09 -5.61 18.60
N ASP A 131 38.45 -6.32 17.52
CA ASP A 131 39.66 -6.04 16.75
C ASP A 131 39.61 -4.67 16.07
N VAL A 132 38.47 -4.27 15.49
CA VAL A 132 38.25 -2.93 14.92
C VAL A 132 38.35 -1.84 15.99
N ILE A 133 37.75 -2.04 17.16
CA ILE A 133 37.85 -1.11 18.30
C ILE A 133 39.31 -1.00 18.76
N THR A 134 40.01 -2.12 18.90
CA THR A 134 41.43 -2.15 19.34
C THR A 134 42.32 -1.39 18.36
N ALA A 135 42.10 -1.55 17.05
CA ALA A 135 42.80 -0.79 16.02
C ALA A 135 42.52 0.72 16.13
N ALA A 136 41.25 1.10 16.34
CA ALA A 136 40.87 2.49 16.53
C ALA A 136 41.50 3.11 17.79
N GLU A 137 41.55 2.39 18.91
CA GLU A 137 42.23 2.82 20.14
C GLU A 137 43.74 2.98 19.92
N ALA A 138 44.39 2.00 19.27
CA ALA A 138 45.82 2.03 18.97
C ALA A 138 46.23 3.19 18.06
N SER A 139 45.31 3.67 17.21
CA SER A 139 45.52 4.85 16.35
C SER A 139 45.67 6.16 17.13
N LYS A 140 45.42 6.15 18.46
CA LYS A 140 45.45 7.33 19.34
C LYS A 140 44.55 8.48 18.85
N GLY A 141 43.44 8.15 18.19
CA GLY A 141 42.45 9.10 17.69
C GLY A 141 42.68 9.58 16.25
N GLN A 142 43.58 8.94 15.51
CA GLN A 142 43.73 9.15 14.06
C GLN A 142 42.63 8.42 13.26
N MET A 143 42.17 7.28 13.75
CA MET A 143 41.06 6.51 13.17
C MET A 143 39.74 6.93 13.84
N VAL A 144 38.82 7.49 13.06
CA VAL A 144 37.45 7.82 13.49
C VAL A 144 36.50 6.81 12.85
N LEU A 145 35.70 6.11 13.64
CA LEU A 145 34.78 5.11 13.10
C LEU A 145 33.47 5.75 12.69
N PHE A 146 33.01 5.52 11.47
CA PHE A 146 31.64 5.85 11.09
C PHE A 146 30.72 4.69 11.46
N VAL A 147 29.79 5.00 12.35
CA VAL A 147 28.76 4.10 12.84
C VAL A 147 27.43 4.66 12.37
N GLU A 148 26.80 3.99 11.41
CA GLU A 148 25.69 4.53 10.61
C GLU A 148 24.50 5.03 11.43
N ASP A 149 24.29 4.45 12.62
CA ASP A 149 23.19 4.82 13.49
C ASP A 149 23.56 4.66 14.97
N VAL A 150 23.05 5.57 15.81
CA VAL A 150 23.25 5.53 17.26
C VAL A 150 22.71 4.25 17.91
N ASN A 151 21.78 3.56 17.24
CA ASN A 151 21.28 2.26 17.68
C ASN A 151 22.37 1.16 17.75
N ALA A 152 23.50 1.32 17.06
CA ALA A 152 24.63 0.39 17.18
C ALA A 152 25.24 0.36 18.60
N PHE A 153 25.03 1.41 19.40
CA PHE A 153 25.45 1.49 20.80
C PHE A 153 24.33 1.04 21.78
N SER A 154 23.18 0.60 21.28
CA SER A 154 22.01 0.32 22.10
C SER A 154 22.23 -0.89 23.01
N ARG A 155 22.17 -0.66 24.33
CA ARG A 155 22.09 -1.73 25.33
C ARG A 155 20.69 -2.33 25.45
N GLU A 156 19.67 -1.59 25.03
CA GLU A 156 18.26 -2.01 25.14
C GLU A 156 17.81 -2.87 23.95
N MET A 157 18.37 -2.65 22.76
CA MET A 157 18.11 -3.41 21.52
C MET A 157 19.41 -3.58 20.71
N PRO A 158 20.33 -4.46 21.13
CA PRO A 158 21.65 -4.56 20.52
C PRO A 158 21.60 -5.25 19.15
N PHE A 159 21.74 -4.47 18.08
CA PHE A 159 21.73 -4.96 16.69
C PHE A 159 22.87 -5.96 16.36
N LEU A 160 24.00 -5.89 17.09
CA LEU A 160 25.21 -6.69 16.85
C LEU A 160 25.41 -7.83 17.88
N GLY A 161 24.39 -8.13 18.67
CA GLY A 161 24.53 -8.93 19.89
C GLY A 161 24.99 -8.08 21.08
N SER A 162 24.60 -8.49 22.29
CA SER A 162 24.77 -7.70 23.51
C SER A 162 26.24 -7.38 23.83
N ALA A 163 27.14 -8.34 23.65
CA ALA A 163 28.57 -8.16 23.96
C ALA A 163 29.28 -7.16 23.01
N ALA A 164 28.98 -7.21 21.71
CA ALA A 164 29.56 -6.29 20.72
C ALA A 164 29.05 -4.85 20.93
N ALA A 165 27.75 -4.68 21.19
CA ALA A 165 27.17 -3.38 21.52
C ALA A 165 27.74 -2.80 22.82
N GLU A 166 27.93 -3.64 23.85
CA GLU A 166 28.58 -3.25 25.11
C GLU A 166 30.03 -2.82 24.93
N ASN A 167 30.81 -3.56 24.14
CA ASN A 167 32.20 -3.20 23.84
C ASN A 167 32.29 -1.84 23.14
N LEU A 168 31.41 -1.59 22.18
CA LEU A 168 31.36 -0.33 21.44
C LEU A 168 30.90 0.84 22.33
N TYR A 169 29.84 0.63 23.13
CA TYR A 169 29.38 1.61 24.12
C TYR A 169 30.47 1.96 25.13
N ALA A 170 31.16 0.95 25.69
CA ALA A 170 32.21 1.15 26.68
C ALA A 170 33.40 1.93 26.10
N ALA A 171 33.80 1.64 24.86
CA ALA A 171 34.88 2.35 24.18
C ALA A 171 34.53 3.84 23.92
N VAL A 172 33.29 4.12 23.49
CA VAL A 172 32.82 5.49 23.21
C VAL A 172 32.61 6.31 24.50
N SER A 173 31.88 5.77 25.47
CA SER A 173 31.58 6.45 26.74
C SER A 173 32.84 6.75 27.56
N ALA A 174 33.82 5.83 27.55
CA ALA A 174 35.13 6.06 28.16
C ALA A 174 36.03 7.03 27.36
N GLY A 175 35.64 7.43 26.15
CA GLY A 175 36.42 8.31 25.27
C GLY A 175 37.68 7.65 24.71
N LYS A 176 37.70 6.32 24.60
CA LYS A 176 38.84 5.58 24.04
C LYS A 176 38.91 5.70 22.51
N ILE A 177 37.75 5.83 21.86
CA ILE A 177 37.59 6.04 20.42
C ILE A 177 36.71 7.28 20.14
N GLN A 178 36.80 7.82 18.93
CA GLN A 178 35.85 8.80 18.39
C GLN A 178 35.03 8.15 17.28
N VAL A 179 33.76 8.53 17.19
CA VAL A 179 32.85 8.07 16.14
C VAL A 179 32.22 9.24 15.40
N VAL A 180 31.79 9.01 14.16
CA VAL A 180 30.76 9.82 13.51
C VAL A 180 29.52 8.95 13.44
N THR A 181 28.38 9.47 13.88
CA THR A 181 27.13 8.71 13.83
C THR A 181 25.97 9.61 13.43
N ALA A 182 24.82 8.99 13.17
CA ALA A 182 23.60 9.70 12.84
C ALA A 182 22.42 9.20 13.70
N ALA A 183 21.43 10.05 13.87
CA ALA A 183 20.22 9.73 14.62
C ALA A 183 19.04 10.60 14.14
N SER A 184 17.81 10.13 14.36
CA SER A 184 16.65 11.03 14.40
C SER A 184 16.76 11.97 15.61
N SER A 185 16.02 13.09 15.63
CA SER A 185 15.99 13.95 16.83
C SER A 185 15.53 13.18 18.07
N LEU A 186 14.55 12.28 17.90
CA LEU A 186 14.00 11.45 18.96
C LEU A 186 15.03 10.45 19.51
N ASP A 187 15.76 9.75 18.64
CA ASP A 187 16.77 8.78 19.06
C ASP A 187 17.98 9.47 19.71
N PHE A 188 18.36 10.65 19.22
CA PHE A 188 19.40 11.46 19.86
C PHE A 188 19.00 11.84 21.29
N ASP A 189 17.78 12.34 21.49
CA ASP A 189 17.32 12.74 22.82
C ASP A 189 17.20 11.54 23.76
N ARG A 190 16.68 10.41 23.27
CA ARG A 190 16.54 9.20 24.08
C ARG A 190 17.87 8.57 24.44
N MET A 191 18.80 8.43 23.49
CA MET A 191 19.98 7.57 23.64
C MET A 191 21.27 8.34 23.97
N ILE A 192 21.33 9.62 23.61
CA ILE A 192 22.49 10.48 23.90
C ILE A 192 22.14 11.49 24.98
N THR A 193 21.04 12.24 24.84
CA THR A 193 20.67 13.25 25.83
C THR A 193 20.25 12.63 27.17
N GLY A 194 19.54 11.50 27.11
CA GLY A 194 19.09 10.75 28.29
C GLY A 194 20.16 9.91 29.01
N ASP A 195 21.35 9.75 28.44
CA ASP A 195 22.43 8.93 29.00
C ASP A 195 23.59 9.81 29.50
N SER A 196 23.83 9.81 30.81
CA SER A 196 24.82 10.67 31.46
C SER A 196 26.28 10.36 31.08
N LEU A 197 26.57 9.15 30.60
CA LEU A 197 27.91 8.73 30.16
C LEU A 197 28.14 9.05 28.67
N MET A 198 27.08 9.03 27.86
CA MET A 198 27.14 9.34 26.43
C MET A 198 27.01 10.84 26.15
N ARG A 199 26.15 11.57 26.88
CA ARG A 199 25.91 13.01 26.70
C ARG A 199 27.17 13.88 26.59
N PRO A 200 28.21 13.73 27.45
CA PRO A 200 29.42 14.55 27.35
C PRO A 200 30.34 14.15 26.18
N ARG A 201 30.08 13.00 25.53
CA ARG A 201 30.88 12.48 24.42
C ARG A 201 30.36 12.89 23.05
N PHE A 202 29.17 13.48 22.96
CA PHE A 202 28.53 13.78 21.69
C PHE A 202 28.10 15.25 21.55
N GLU A 203 28.17 15.74 20.32
CA GLU A 203 27.70 17.07 19.93
C GLU A 203 26.78 16.96 18.71
N LYS A 204 25.62 17.63 18.80
CA LYS A 204 24.55 17.59 17.79
C LYS A 204 24.94 18.43 16.57
N VAL A 205 24.82 17.88 15.37
CA VAL A 205 24.98 18.59 14.10
C VAL A 205 23.65 18.51 13.35
N GLU A 206 22.92 19.62 13.31
CA GLU A 206 21.67 19.74 12.56
C GLU A 206 21.93 20.29 11.16
N ALA A 207 21.26 19.71 10.16
CA ALA A 207 21.20 20.26 8.81
C ALA A 207 20.44 21.59 8.85
N LYS A 208 21.09 22.69 8.45
CA LYS A 208 20.35 23.90 8.13
C LYS A 208 19.90 23.78 6.68
N ARG A 209 18.69 23.27 6.44
CA ARG A 209 18.01 23.61 5.19
C ARG A 209 17.83 25.12 5.18
N GLU A 210 18.48 25.81 4.25
CA GLU A 210 18.08 27.16 3.91
C GLU A 210 16.58 27.12 3.63
N ALA A 211 15.81 27.97 4.32
CA ALA A 211 14.37 28.03 4.17
C ALA A 211 14.04 28.20 2.69
N ASP A 212 13.13 27.38 2.16
CA ASP A 212 12.69 27.49 0.77
C ASP A 212 12.38 28.96 0.45
N PRO A 213 12.98 29.52 -0.62
CA PRO A 213 12.73 30.90 -0.99
C PRO A 213 11.22 31.06 -1.26
N PHE A 214 10.65 32.14 -0.71
CA PHE A 214 9.25 32.44 -0.89
C PHE A 214 8.92 32.65 -2.38
N VAL A 215 7.92 31.92 -2.89
CA VAL A 215 7.47 32.01 -4.29
C VAL A 215 6.06 32.61 -4.34
N GLY A 216 5.87 33.64 -5.17
CA GLY A 216 4.55 34.23 -5.44
C GLY A 216 4.21 35.46 -4.58
N ASP A 217 2.91 35.73 -4.43
CA ASP A 217 2.39 36.90 -3.72
C ASP A 217 2.21 36.62 -2.23
N LYS A 218 2.45 37.62 -1.39
CA LYS A 218 2.33 37.52 0.09
C LYS A 218 0.89 37.37 0.59
N VAL A 219 -0.10 37.51 -0.27
CA VAL A 219 -1.53 37.40 0.05
C VAL A 219 -2.10 36.24 -0.73
N SER A 220 -2.73 35.30 -0.03
CA SER A 220 -3.36 34.13 -0.66
C SER A 220 -4.48 34.54 -1.65
N PRO A 221 -4.74 33.74 -2.70
CA PRO A 221 -5.70 34.10 -3.75
C PRO A 221 -7.12 34.36 -3.25
N ASP A 222 -7.60 33.55 -2.32
CA ASP A 222 -8.91 33.67 -1.66
C ASP A 222 -9.02 34.93 -0.79
N LEU A 223 -7.98 35.25 -0.03
CA LEU A 223 -7.92 36.51 0.72
C LEU A 223 -7.93 37.72 -0.21
N ARG A 224 -7.27 37.63 -1.37
CA ARG A 224 -7.27 38.67 -2.40
C ARG A 224 -8.64 38.87 -3.03
N GLU A 225 -9.35 37.78 -3.30
CA GLU A 225 -10.73 37.83 -3.78
C GLU A 225 -11.65 38.49 -2.76
N LEU A 226 -11.52 38.17 -1.47
CA LEU A 226 -12.27 38.85 -0.41
C LEU A 226 -11.95 40.35 -0.33
N ILE A 227 -10.67 40.73 -0.43
CA ILE A 227 -10.26 42.15 -0.48
C ILE A 227 -10.94 42.86 -1.66
N ALA A 228 -11.11 42.18 -2.80
CA ALA A 228 -11.70 42.78 -4.00
C ALA A 228 -13.24 42.84 -3.99
N THR A 229 -13.91 41.96 -3.23
CA THR A 229 -15.36 41.73 -3.34
C THR A 229 -16.16 42.07 -2.10
N SER A 230 -15.52 42.15 -0.93
CA SER A 230 -16.20 42.30 0.37
C SER A 230 -16.01 43.69 0.99
N ASP A 231 -16.81 44.03 2.02
CA ASP A 231 -16.68 45.29 2.76
C ASP A 231 -15.26 45.42 3.36
N PRO A 232 -14.49 46.47 3.02
CA PRO A 232 -13.14 46.69 3.56
C PRO A 232 -13.04 46.75 5.09
N ASN A 233 -14.15 47.01 5.79
CA ASN A 233 -14.23 47.07 7.24
C ASN A 233 -14.59 45.74 7.89
N SER A 234 -15.02 44.75 7.10
CA SER A 234 -15.31 43.41 7.61
C SER A 234 -14.04 42.79 8.22
N LYS A 235 -14.19 42.20 9.41
CA LYS A 235 -13.10 41.53 10.11
C LYS A 235 -13.00 40.09 9.65
N VAL A 236 -11.79 39.67 9.35
CA VAL A 236 -11.47 38.29 8.95
C VAL A 236 -10.34 37.76 9.83
N LYS A 237 -10.37 36.46 10.09
CA LYS A 237 -9.28 35.74 10.75
C LYS A 237 -8.26 35.27 9.72
N ILE A 238 -7.00 35.48 10.01
CA ILE A 238 -5.86 35.31 9.12
C ILE A 238 -4.76 34.56 9.86
N ILE A 239 -4.11 33.62 9.18
CA ILE A 239 -2.82 33.05 9.57
C ILE A 239 -1.73 33.91 8.91
N LEU A 240 -0.93 34.59 9.74
CA LEU A 240 0.23 35.37 9.34
C LEU A 240 1.51 34.56 9.60
N GLN A 241 2.25 34.27 8.54
CA GLN A 241 3.59 33.69 8.61
C GLN A 241 4.63 34.81 8.63
N ALA A 242 5.62 34.73 9.51
CA ALA A 242 6.70 35.71 9.62
C ALA A 242 8.04 35.07 10.01
N ASN A 243 9.13 35.74 9.65
CA ASN A 243 10.48 35.36 10.06
C ASN A 243 10.69 35.45 11.58
N ASP A 244 10.08 36.46 12.17
CA ASP A 244 10.18 36.80 13.59
C ASP A 244 8.84 37.42 14.00
N LEU A 245 8.07 36.67 14.78
CA LEU A 245 6.76 37.05 15.27
C LEU A 245 6.81 38.15 16.34
N ASP A 246 7.99 38.40 16.92
CA ASP A 246 8.21 39.38 17.99
C ASP A 246 8.91 40.64 17.48
N SER A 247 9.10 40.75 16.16
CA SER A 247 9.67 41.93 15.53
C SER A 247 8.88 43.19 15.90
N SER A 248 9.56 44.13 16.54
CA SER A 248 8.96 45.41 16.96
C SER A 248 8.39 46.22 15.78
N SER A 249 8.95 46.05 14.58
CA SER A 249 8.43 46.65 13.35
C SER A 249 7.11 46.02 12.93
N LEU A 250 7.03 44.69 12.95
CA LEU A 250 5.83 43.95 12.57
C LEU A 250 4.69 44.26 13.55
N LEU A 251 4.96 44.16 14.86
CA LEU A 251 3.96 44.42 15.91
C LEU A 251 3.41 45.85 15.86
N LYS A 252 4.24 46.86 15.54
CA LYS A 252 3.77 48.24 15.32
C LYS A 252 2.85 48.36 14.11
N THR A 253 3.19 47.70 13.00
CA THR A 253 2.33 47.69 11.80
C THR A 253 1.00 47.00 12.06
N LEU A 254 0.99 45.89 12.81
CA LEU A 254 -0.24 45.21 13.21
C LEU A 254 -1.13 46.13 14.08
N ALA A 255 -0.56 46.72 15.14
CA ALA A 255 -1.28 47.62 16.02
C ALA A 255 -1.84 48.86 15.29
N GLY A 256 -1.04 49.48 14.41
CA GLY A 256 -1.43 50.67 13.64
C GLY A 256 -2.56 50.43 12.62
N ASN A 257 -2.81 49.17 12.24
CA ASN A 257 -3.85 48.80 11.28
C ASN A 257 -5.08 48.15 11.93
N GLY A 258 -5.20 48.21 13.27
CA GLY A 258 -6.33 47.65 14.00
C GLY A 258 -6.37 46.11 14.00
N VAL A 259 -5.21 45.48 13.87
CA VAL A 259 -5.06 44.02 13.91
C VAL A 259 -5.01 43.53 15.35
N ARG A 260 -5.82 42.54 15.69
CA ARG A 260 -5.81 41.86 16.99
C ARG A 260 -5.11 40.52 16.86
N ILE A 261 -4.08 40.28 17.66
CA ILE A 261 -3.40 38.98 17.71
C ILE A 261 -4.24 38.04 18.58
N GLU A 262 -4.61 36.88 18.05
CA GLU A 262 -5.37 35.86 18.79
C GLU A 262 -4.43 34.83 19.43
N SER A 263 -3.49 34.30 18.66
CA SER A 263 -2.56 33.26 19.13
C SER A 263 -1.24 33.28 18.36
N LYS A 264 -0.20 32.68 18.93
CA LYS A 264 1.14 32.53 18.31
C LYS A 264 1.59 31.08 18.36
N ALA A 265 2.10 30.60 17.24
CA ALA A 265 2.82 29.34 17.11
C ALA A 265 4.29 29.65 16.83
N SER A 266 5.03 30.06 17.87
CA SER A 266 6.39 30.61 17.73
C SER A 266 7.38 29.64 17.10
N ASN A 267 7.26 28.34 17.37
CA ASN A 267 8.12 27.31 16.79
C ASN A 267 7.88 27.10 15.28
N LEU A 268 6.74 27.56 14.75
CA LEU A 268 6.37 27.44 13.34
C LEU A 268 6.48 28.76 12.58
N GLY A 269 6.82 29.87 13.27
CA GLY A 269 6.86 31.20 12.66
C GLY A 269 5.49 31.69 12.18
N MET A 270 4.40 31.29 12.87
CA MET A 270 3.02 31.64 12.50
C MET A 270 2.27 32.30 13.66
N MET A 271 1.36 33.22 13.36
CA MET A 271 0.40 33.76 14.33
C MET A 271 -0.99 33.89 13.70
N THR A 272 -2.02 33.60 14.48
CA THR A 272 -3.41 33.85 14.09
C THR A 272 -3.80 35.25 14.52
N VAL A 273 -4.32 36.04 13.58
CA VAL A 273 -4.70 37.44 13.78
C VAL A 273 -6.08 37.69 13.21
N GLU A 274 -6.84 38.55 13.86
CA GLU A 274 -8.10 39.09 13.35
C GLU A 274 -7.85 40.52 12.87
N MET A 275 -8.18 40.83 11.61
CA MET A 275 -7.97 42.16 11.04
C MET A 275 -9.12 42.58 10.12
N PRO A 276 -9.37 43.90 9.96
CA PRO A 276 -10.25 44.37 8.90
C PRO A 276 -9.60 44.12 7.53
N LEU A 277 -10.38 43.77 6.49
CA LEU A 277 -9.84 43.45 5.15
C LEU A 277 -8.95 44.55 4.57
N ARG A 278 -9.26 45.83 4.82
CA ARG A 278 -8.43 46.97 4.42
C ARG A 278 -6.98 46.93 4.94
N ALA A 279 -6.73 46.22 6.05
CA ALA A 279 -5.41 46.09 6.65
C ALA A 279 -4.52 45.04 5.95
N ALA A 280 -5.09 44.11 5.19
CA ALA A 280 -4.38 42.94 4.66
C ALA A 280 -3.16 43.33 3.80
N GLN A 281 -3.30 44.33 2.93
CA GLN A 281 -2.19 44.79 2.07
C GLN A 281 -1.07 45.47 2.87
N ALA A 282 -1.42 46.26 3.88
CA ALA A 282 -0.44 46.93 4.74
C ALA A 282 0.34 45.91 5.59
N VAL A 283 -0.34 44.86 6.07
CA VAL A 283 0.28 43.77 6.83
C VAL A 283 1.16 42.88 5.94
N ALA A 284 0.72 42.57 4.71
CA ALA A 284 1.52 41.82 3.74
C ALA A 284 2.82 42.56 3.37
N ASN A 285 2.76 43.89 3.26
CA ASN A 285 3.91 44.74 2.96
C ASN A 285 4.82 44.98 4.18
N ALA A 286 4.44 44.53 5.39
CA ALA A 286 5.23 44.71 6.58
C ALA A 286 6.58 43.97 6.49
N ARG A 287 7.65 44.61 6.97
CA ARG A 287 8.98 44.01 7.02
C ARG A 287 8.95 42.83 8.00
N GLY A 288 9.25 41.64 7.50
CA GLY A 288 9.23 40.39 8.28
C GLY A 288 8.00 39.51 8.04
N ALA A 289 6.91 40.05 7.48
CA ALA A 289 5.78 39.25 7.02
C ALA A 289 6.16 38.45 5.78
N ARG A 290 5.88 37.14 5.80
CA ARG A 290 6.12 36.20 4.70
C ARG A 290 4.86 35.96 3.89
N HIS A 291 3.77 35.56 4.53
CA HIS A 291 2.54 35.19 3.83
C HIS A 291 1.33 35.35 4.74
N LEU A 292 0.21 35.78 4.16
CA LEU A 292 -1.10 35.89 4.79
C LEU A 292 -2.06 34.95 4.08
N SER A 293 -2.75 34.12 4.85
CA SER A 293 -3.85 33.28 4.37
C SER A 293 -5.03 33.33 5.32
N LEU A 294 -6.25 33.10 4.85
CA LEU A 294 -7.41 32.96 5.73
C LEU A 294 -7.18 31.86 6.77
N ASP A 295 -7.65 32.10 8.00
CA ASP A 295 -7.85 31.07 9.00
C ASP A 295 -9.10 30.28 8.60
N ARG A 296 -8.88 29.29 7.73
CA ARG A 296 -9.96 28.55 7.08
C ARG A 296 -10.64 27.66 8.11
N GLU A 297 -11.96 27.67 8.12
CA GLU A 297 -12.71 26.65 8.86
C GLU A 297 -12.35 25.28 8.28
N ILE A 298 -11.98 24.35 9.16
CA ILE A 298 -11.83 22.95 8.80
C ILE A 298 -13.24 22.37 8.84
N GLU A 299 -13.89 22.32 7.68
CA GLU A 299 -15.15 21.60 7.54
C GLU A 299 -14.92 20.10 7.72
N VAL A 300 -15.91 19.45 8.32
CA VAL A 300 -15.97 17.99 8.35
C VAL A 300 -16.34 17.52 6.95
N LEU A 301 -15.36 16.99 6.24
CA LEU A 301 -15.51 16.64 4.83
C LEU A 301 -15.30 15.13 4.64
N GLY A 302 -16.25 14.48 3.98
CA GLY A 302 -16.19 13.04 3.69
C GLY A 302 -17.56 12.38 3.50
N HIS A 303 -18.40 12.85 2.57
CA HIS A 303 -19.65 12.17 2.25
C HIS A 303 -19.38 10.96 1.35
N LEU A 304 -19.01 9.85 1.97
CA LEU A 304 -18.68 8.60 1.29
C LEU A 304 -19.70 8.22 0.19
N GLU A 305 -20.98 8.27 0.50
CA GLU A 305 -22.05 7.83 -0.39
C GLU A 305 -22.31 8.81 -1.54
N THR A 306 -22.13 10.12 -1.29
CA THR A 306 -22.31 11.16 -2.30
C THR A 306 -21.15 11.15 -3.29
N THR A 307 -19.91 11.12 -2.82
CA THR A 307 -18.71 11.11 -3.70
C THR A 307 -18.61 9.84 -4.55
N THR A 308 -19.11 8.70 -4.05
CA THR A 308 -19.12 7.43 -4.81
C THR A 308 -20.34 7.27 -5.72
N GLY A 309 -21.36 8.12 -5.56
CA GLY A 309 -22.68 8.01 -6.22
C GLY A 309 -23.54 6.85 -5.72
N ILE A 310 -23.18 6.20 -4.61
CA ILE A 310 -23.98 5.13 -4.00
C ILE A 310 -25.32 5.70 -3.49
N SER A 311 -25.34 6.92 -2.97
CA SER A 311 -26.58 7.57 -2.51
C SER A 311 -27.60 7.77 -3.64
N ILE A 312 -27.13 8.10 -4.85
CA ILE A 312 -27.96 8.21 -6.06
C ILE A 312 -28.59 6.85 -6.41
N ALA A 313 -27.80 5.77 -6.36
CA ALA A 313 -28.27 4.43 -6.66
C ALA A 313 -29.31 3.93 -5.63
N ARG A 314 -29.15 4.29 -4.35
CA ARG A 314 -30.11 3.98 -3.28
C ARG A 314 -31.43 4.74 -3.43
N ALA A 315 -31.36 6.02 -3.79
CA ALA A 315 -32.52 6.91 -3.91
C ALA A 315 -33.37 6.65 -5.16
N ALA A 316 -32.82 5.96 -6.17
CA ALA A 316 -33.58 5.56 -7.35
C ALA A 316 -34.73 4.61 -6.95
N ARG A 317 -35.97 4.96 -7.30
CA ARG A 317 -37.15 4.13 -6.99
C ARG A 317 -37.08 2.78 -7.71
N TRP A 318 -37.32 1.72 -6.94
CA TRP A 318 -37.28 0.33 -7.37
C TRP A 318 -38.65 -0.12 -7.83
N GLY A 319 -38.93 -0.03 -9.13
CA GLY A 319 -40.10 -0.65 -9.73
C GLY A 319 -39.82 -2.11 -10.04
N GLU A 320 -40.32 -3.03 -9.21
CA GLU A 320 -40.64 -4.38 -9.66
C GLU A 320 -42.05 -4.41 -10.25
N SER A 321 -42.30 -5.35 -11.16
CA SER A 321 -43.60 -5.70 -11.74
C SER A 321 -44.69 -6.05 -10.71
N ASN A 322 -44.34 -6.10 -9.41
CA ASN A 322 -45.19 -6.53 -8.29
C ASN A 322 -45.41 -5.44 -7.20
N GLY A 323 -45.00 -4.19 -7.41
CA GLY A 323 -45.44 -3.07 -6.55
C GLY A 323 -44.82 -2.97 -5.14
N SER A 324 -43.72 -3.70 -4.84
CA SER A 324 -42.92 -3.50 -3.63
C SER A 324 -41.74 -2.56 -3.89
N ASN A 325 -41.62 -1.46 -3.14
CA ASN A 325 -40.44 -0.57 -3.17
C ASN A 325 -39.29 -1.22 -2.40
N THR A 326 -38.38 -1.93 -3.07
CA THR A 326 -37.23 -2.58 -2.42
C THR A 326 -35.98 -1.69 -2.48
N TYR A 327 -35.57 -1.03 -1.40
CA TYR A 327 -34.34 -0.23 -1.39
C TYR A 327 -33.08 -1.10 -1.44
N LEU A 328 -32.00 -0.56 -2.04
CA LEU A 328 -30.72 -1.24 -2.18
C LEU A 328 -29.74 -0.80 -1.10
N ASP A 329 -29.81 -1.43 0.05
CA ASP A 329 -29.05 -1.09 1.26
C ASP A 329 -28.12 -2.23 1.71
N GLY A 330 -28.05 -3.32 0.97
CA GLY A 330 -27.32 -4.54 1.35
C GLY A 330 -28.14 -5.54 2.15
N THR A 331 -29.45 -5.32 2.33
CA THR A 331 -30.34 -6.27 3.00
C THR A 331 -30.15 -7.69 2.49
N GLY A 332 -29.95 -8.61 3.41
CA GLY A 332 -29.75 -10.03 3.12
C GLY A 332 -28.33 -10.41 2.68
N MET A 333 -27.43 -9.47 2.46
CA MET A 333 -26.04 -9.75 2.07
C MET A 333 -25.14 -9.94 3.30
N GLY A 334 -24.32 -11.00 3.32
CA GLY A 334 -23.27 -11.19 4.32
C GLY A 334 -21.92 -10.62 3.84
N ILE A 335 -21.34 -9.71 4.62
CA ILE A 335 -20.00 -9.15 4.40
C ILE A 335 -19.08 -9.56 5.56
N ALA A 336 -18.02 -10.31 5.26
CA ALA A 336 -16.99 -10.61 6.25
C ALA A 336 -15.91 -9.53 6.28
N ILE A 337 -15.56 -9.08 7.48
CA ILE A 337 -14.46 -8.16 7.75
C ILE A 337 -13.34 -8.97 8.40
N VAL A 338 -12.24 -9.17 7.66
CA VAL A 338 -11.04 -9.85 8.14
C VAL A 338 -10.04 -8.80 8.59
N ASP A 339 -10.00 -8.50 9.90
CA ASP A 339 -9.29 -7.32 10.44
C ASP A 339 -8.93 -7.49 11.93
N SER A 340 -8.77 -6.40 12.69
CA SER A 340 -8.49 -6.31 14.13
C SER A 340 -9.69 -6.58 15.04
N GLY A 341 -10.88 -6.74 14.46
CA GLY A 341 -12.12 -7.03 15.16
C GLY A 341 -13.24 -6.08 14.74
N ILE A 342 -14.39 -6.18 15.41
CA ILE A 342 -15.47 -5.19 15.32
C ILE A 342 -15.96 -4.89 16.73
N ARG A 343 -16.07 -3.61 17.07
CA ARG A 343 -16.70 -3.13 18.30
C ARG A 343 -18.22 -3.07 18.12
N GLU A 344 -18.89 -4.19 18.35
CA GLU A 344 -20.29 -4.41 17.95
C GLU A 344 -21.33 -3.63 18.77
N ASP A 345 -20.97 -3.11 19.95
CA ASP A 345 -21.78 -2.20 20.76
C ASP A 345 -21.80 -0.76 20.18
N HIS A 346 -21.06 -0.49 19.10
CA HIS A 346 -21.16 0.76 18.36
C HIS A 346 -22.46 0.81 17.55
N ARG A 347 -23.15 1.97 17.57
CA ARG A 347 -24.46 2.15 16.93
C ARG A 347 -24.44 2.01 15.41
N SER A 348 -23.28 2.13 14.79
CA SER A 348 -23.11 1.81 13.36
C SER A 348 -23.40 0.34 13.02
N PHE A 349 -23.45 -0.58 13.99
CA PHE A 349 -23.62 -2.02 13.71
C PHE A 349 -24.91 -2.61 14.24
N VAL A 350 -25.82 -1.78 14.72
CA VAL A 350 -27.18 -2.22 15.08
C VAL A 350 -28.17 -1.87 13.96
N ASP A 351 -29.31 -2.54 13.93
CA ASP A 351 -30.43 -2.21 13.07
C ASP A 351 -31.41 -1.24 13.73
N ALA A 352 -32.50 -0.90 13.04
CA ALA A 352 -33.56 -0.01 13.53
C ALA A 352 -34.23 -0.49 14.84
N PHE A 353 -34.08 -1.77 15.19
CA PHE A 353 -34.60 -2.38 16.42
C PHE A 353 -33.52 -2.55 17.49
N SER A 354 -32.35 -1.91 17.32
CA SER A 354 -31.18 -2.04 18.21
C SER A 354 -30.62 -3.46 18.30
N GLN A 355 -30.90 -4.34 17.33
CA GLN A 355 -30.28 -5.66 17.27
C GLN A 355 -28.96 -5.59 16.52
N SER A 356 -27.95 -6.32 16.98
CA SER A 356 -26.66 -6.39 16.29
C SER A 356 -26.82 -6.99 14.90
N ARG A 357 -26.24 -6.33 13.90
CA ARG A 357 -26.07 -6.85 12.54
C ARG A 357 -24.78 -7.65 12.39
N VAL A 358 -23.93 -7.71 13.42
CA VAL A 358 -22.80 -8.65 13.48
C VAL A 358 -23.32 -10.01 13.91
N THR A 359 -23.50 -10.89 12.91
CA THR A 359 -24.23 -12.16 13.05
C THR A 359 -23.32 -13.34 13.42
N ALA A 360 -22.04 -13.24 13.10
CA ALA A 360 -21.04 -14.23 13.43
C ALA A 360 -19.72 -13.54 13.78
N ARG A 361 -18.97 -14.12 14.73
CA ARG A 361 -17.68 -13.60 15.16
C ARG A 361 -16.73 -14.73 15.53
N LYS A 362 -15.44 -14.59 15.21
CA LYS A 362 -14.39 -15.49 15.69
C LYS A 362 -13.05 -14.76 15.71
N SER A 363 -12.27 -14.98 16.77
CA SER A 363 -10.89 -14.50 16.87
C SER A 363 -9.91 -15.61 16.50
N PHE A 364 -8.89 -15.23 15.72
CA PHE A 364 -7.73 -16.01 15.33
C PHE A 364 -6.42 -15.32 15.74
N ALA A 365 -6.52 -14.14 16.36
CA ALA A 365 -5.46 -13.46 17.07
C ALA A 365 -5.21 -14.15 18.41
N LYS A 366 -3.94 -14.20 18.87
CA LYS A 366 -3.54 -15.00 20.04
C LYS A 366 -3.47 -14.20 21.35
N ASP A 367 -3.65 -12.90 21.26
CA ASP A 367 -3.49 -11.92 22.34
C ASP A 367 -4.69 -11.89 23.30
N LEU A 368 -5.90 -12.10 22.79
CA LEU A 368 -7.15 -12.01 23.56
C LEU A 368 -8.10 -13.17 23.25
N ASN A 369 -8.85 -13.59 24.28
CA ASN A 369 -9.92 -14.59 24.16
C ASN A 369 -11.26 -13.99 23.70
N ASN A 370 -11.24 -12.83 23.03
CA ASN A 370 -12.45 -12.19 22.47
C ASN A 370 -12.20 -11.73 21.01
N ALA A 371 -13.28 -11.40 20.30
CA ALA A 371 -13.23 -10.85 18.94
C ALA A 371 -13.48 -9.33 18.91
N TRP A 372 -13.36 -8.66 20.06
CA TRP A 372 -13.58 -7.23 20.17
C TRP A 372 -12.40 -6.49 19.54
N ASP A 373 -12.71 -5.31 19.02
CA ASP A 373 -11.71 -4.44 18.45
C ASP A 373 -11.18 -3.47 19.51
N GLU A 374 -9.97 -3.75 19.99
CA GLU A 374 -9.22 -2.86 20.89
C GLU A 374 -8.25 -1.97 20.13
N TYR A 375 -7.88 -2.32 18.89
CA TYR A 375 -6.98 -1.52 18.05
C TYR A 375 -7.71 -0.36 17.35
N GLY A 376 -8.94 -0.60 16.86
CA GLY A 376 -9.86 0.39 16.29
C GLY A 376 -10.00 0.34 14.77
N HIS A 377 -9.04 -0.25 14.06
CA HIS A 377 -9.01 -0.27 12.60
C HIS A 377 -10.21 -1.04 12.00
N GLY A 378 -10.53 -2.22 12.55
CA GLY A 378 -11.56 -3.10 12.01
C GLY A 378 -12.97 -2.54 12.19
N THR A 379 -13.22 -1.83 13.29
CA THR A 379 -14.47 -1.08 13.53
C THR A 379 -14.64 0.03 12.50
N HIS A 380 -13.59 0.78 12.20
CA HIS A 380 -13.65 1.81 11.15
C HIS A 380 -13.97 1.20 9.80
N VAL A 381 -13.21 0.18 9.40
CA VAL A 381 -13.39 -0.57 8.14
C VAL A 381 -14.81 -1.13 8.02
N ALA A 382 -15.32 -1.79 9.05
CA ALA A 382 -16.66 -2.36 9.05
C ALA A 382 -17.74 -1.28 8.86
N SER A 383 -17.54 -0.09 9.42
CA SER A 383 -18.49 1.02 9.30
C SER A 383 -18.54 1.59 7.88
N LEU A 384 -17.41 1.62 7.16
CA LEU A 384 -17.39 2.07 5.76
C LEU A 384 -18.04 1.07 4.81
N ALA A 385 -17.97 -0.23 5.14
CA ALA A 385 -18.62 -1.29 4.37
C ALA A 385 -20.13 -1.32 4.62
N ALA A 386 -20.54 -1.34 5.90
CA ALA A 386 -21.93 -1.61 6.29
C ALA A 386 -22.39 -0.85 7.55
N GLY A 387 -21.81 0.31 7.84
CA GLY A 387 -22.28 1.21 8.88
C GLY A 387 -23.73 1.62 8.63
N GLY A 388 -24.61 1.29 9.56
CA GLY A 388 -26.04 1.48 9.44
C GLY A 388 -26.51 2.76 10.12
N ASP A 389 -27.79 3.07 9.88
CA ASP A 389 -28.48 4.25 10.39
C ASP A 389 -28.90 4.17 11.87
N GLY A 390 -28.51 3.10 12.57
CA GLY A 390 -29.09 2.54 13.79
C GLY A 390 -29.19 3.42 15.05
N ALA A 391 -29.29 4.75 14.93
CA ALA A 391 -30.29 5.55 15.63
C ALA A 391 -30.22 7.07 15.37
N PHE A 392 -29.89 7.53 14.15
CA PHE A 392 -29.45 8.92 13.95
C PHE A 392 -28.19 9.19 14.81
N LEU A 393 -27.04 9.38 14.18
CA LEU A 393 -25.85 9.91 14.86
C LEU A 393 -26.05 11.41 15.13
N ASN A 394 -27.20 11.76 15.73
CA ASN A 394 -27.55 13.09 16.16
C ASN A 394 -26.50 13.48 17.20
N LEU A 395 -25.68 14.46 16.85
CA LEU A 395 -24.78 15.07 17.80
C LEU A 395 -25.67 15.84 18.78
N VAL A 396 -25.29 15.84 20.07
CA VAL A 396 -26.12 16.38 21.16
C VAL A 396 -26.46 17.88 20.97
N ASP A 397 -25.80 18.55 20.04
CA ASP A 397 -25.98 19.97 19.65
C ASP A 397 -27.09 20.22 18.61
N GLY A 398 -27.80 19.19 18.15
CA GLY A 398 -28.88 19.33 17.16
C GLY A 398 -28.38 19.53 15.73
N THR A 399 -27.07 19.40 15.47
CA THR A 399 -26.55 19.24 14.12
C THR A 399 -26.84 17.82 13.64
N TYR A 400 -27.76 17.72 12.68
CA TYR A 400 -27.92 16.50 11.90
C TYR A 400 -26.66 16.33 11.05
N LEU A 401 -25.72 15.50 11.49
CA LEU A 401 -24.79 14.93 10.52
C LEU A 401 -25.63 14.05 9.60
N TYR A 402 -25.71 14.40 8.32
CA TYR A 402 -26.17 13.48 7.31
C TYR A 402 -25.25 12.24 7.33
N GLN A 403 -25.72 11.22 8.05
CA GLN A 403 -25.48 9.78 7.90
C GLN A 403 -24.12 9.37 7.30
N TYR A 404 -23.10 9.16 8.15
CA TYR A 404 -21.90 8.35 7.80
C TYR A 404 -22.26 6.88 7.66
N GLN A 405 -23.11 6.58 6.69
CA GLN A 405 -23.50 5.23 6.34
C GLN A 405 -22.40 4.59 5.49
N GLY A 406 -22.22 3.30 5.73
CA GLY A 406 -21.38 2.47 4.89
C GLY A 406 -22.08 2.16 3.57
N ALA A 407 -21.28 1.77 2.57
CA ALA A 407 -21.74 1.49 1.22
C ALA A 407 -22.88 0.46 1.12
N ALA A 408 -23.01 -0.49 2.04
CA ALA A 408 -24.12 -1.44 2.18
C ALA A 408 -24.67 -1.41 3.62
N SER A 409 -25.34 -0.32 3.97
CA SER A 409 -25.69 0.08 5.35
C SER A 409 -26.55 -0.91 6.15
N ASN A 410 -27.25 -1.84 5.49
CA ASN A 410 -28.09 -2.86 6.10
C ASN A 410 -27.59 -4.30 5.88
N ALA A 411 -26.37 -4.47 5.34
CA ALA A 411 -25.74 -5.79 5.24
C ALA A 411 -25.49 -6.40 6.63
N LYS A 412 -25.47 -7.74 6.68
CA LYS A 412 -25.03 -8.49 7.86
C LYS A 412 -23.50 -8.57 7.86
N LEU A 413 -22.90 -8.40 9.03
CA LEU A 413 -21.45 -8.43 9.22
C LEU A 413 -21.00 -9.74 9.84
N ILE A 414 -19.87 -10.25 9.36
CA ILE A 414 -19.14 -11.39 9.92
C ILE A 414 -17.77 -10.90 10.38
N ASN A 415 -17.52 -10.94 11.69
CA ASN A 415 -16.28 -10.45 12.30
C ASN A 415 -15.23 -11.57 12.39
N ALA A 416 -14.18 -11.49 11.56
CA ALA A 416 -13.05 -12.40 11.60
C ALA A 416 -11.80 -11.64 12.08
N ARG A 417 -11.56 -11.66 13.39
CA ARG A 417 -10.40 -10.98 14.01
C ARG A 417 -9.13 -11.77 13.77
N VAL A 418 -8.17 -11.20 13.05
CA VAL A 418 -6.87 -11.79 12.70
C VAL A 418 -5.67 -10.92 13.07
N LEU A 419 -5.91 -9.65 13.39
CA LEU A 419 -4.89 -8.74 13.91
C LEU A 419 -4.99 -8.66 15.43
N GLU A 420 -3.85 -8.62 16.08
CA GLU A 420 -3.68 -8.38 17.51
C GLU A 420 -3.83 -6.88 17.82
N ASN A 421 -3.80 -6.50 19.10
CA ASN A 421 -4.00 -5.12 19.55
C ASN A 421 -2.96 -4.12 19.04
N ASP A 422 -1.79 -4.57 18.59
CA ASP A 422 -0.78 -3.72 17.96
C ASP A 422 -1.01 -3.52 16.45
N GLY A 423 -2.12 -4.04 15.91
CA GLY A 423 -2.45 -3.99 14.49
C GLY A 423 -1.67 -4.98 13.62
N THR A 424 -0.89 -5.89 14.23
CA THR A 424 -0.12 -6.91 13.51
C THR A 424 -0.82 -8.26 13.51
N GLY A 425 -0.53 -9.11 12.53
CA GLY A 425 -1.12 -10.45 12.44
C GLY A 425 -0.25 -11.39 11.63
N LYS A 426 -0.52 -12.70 11.78
CA LYS A 426 0.22 -13.76 11.09
C LYS A 426 -0.57 -14.28 9.91
N THR A 427 0.11 -14.56 8.78
CA THR A 427 -0.50 -15.18 7.59
C THR A 427 -1.26 -16.48 7.93
N SER A 428 -0.80 -17.25 8.91
CA SER A 428 -1.50 -18.46 9.38
C SER A 428 -2.86 -18.17 10.04
N SER A 429 -2.99 -17.05 10.77
CA SER A 429 -4.27 -16.60 11.34
C SER A 429 -5.23 -16.16 10.23
N LEU A 430 -4.73 -15.46 9.20
CA LEU A 430 -5.52 -15.08 8.03
C LEU A 430 -6.04 -16.31 7.28
N ILE A 431 -5.18 -17.32 7.02
CA ILE A 431 -5.58 -18.56 6.36
C ILE A 431 -6.64 -19.30 7.19
N SER A 432 -6.48 -19.37 8.51
CA SER A 432 -7.45 -20.01 9.40
C SER A 432 -8.80 -19.29 9.40
N ALA A 433 -8.79 -17.96 9.31
CA ALA A 433 -10.00 -17.17 9.16
C ALA A 433 -10.69 -17.40 7.81
N ILE A 434 -9.93 -17.43 6.71
CA ILE A 434 -10.45 -17.74 5.38
C ILE A 434 -11.05 -19.15 5.33
N ASP A 435 -10.41 -20.14 5.94
CA ASP A 435 -10.93 -21.51 6.02
C ASP A 435 -12.26 -21.57 6.79
N TRP A 436 -12.35 -20.88 7.92
CA TRP A 436 -13.59 -20.77 8.68
C TRP A 436 -14.71 -20.08 7.89
N LEU A 437 -14.41 -18.99 7.18
CA LEU A 437 -15.35 -18.32 6.30
C LEU A 437 -15.81 -19.23 5.17
N TYR A 438 -14.89 -19.96 4.54
CA TYR A 438 -15.19 -20.92 3.48
C TYR A 438 -16.13 -22.02 4.00
N ALA A 439 -15.81 -22.64 5.14
CA ALA A 439 -16.62 -23.70 5.74
C ALA A 439 -18.04 -23.25 6.11
N ASN A 440 -18.21 -21.99 6.51
CA ASN A 440 -19.50 -21.47 7.00
C ASN A 440 -20.22 -20.54 6.01
N ARG A 441 -19.70 -20.38 4.79
CA ARG A 441 -20.21 -19.42 3.79
C ARG A 441 -21.71 -19.48 3.54
N ALA A 442 -22.29 -20.69 3.53
CA ALA A 442 -23.73 -20.89 3.31
C ALA A 442 -24.54 -20.40 4.53
N ALA A 443 -24.11 -20.75 5.74
CA ALA A 443 -24.77 -20.34 6.98
C ALA A 443 -24.75 -18.82 7.19
N PHE A 444 -23.67 -18.17 6.74
CA PHE A 444 -23.51 -16.71 6.85
C PHE A 444 -24.14 -15.93 5.70
N ASN A 445 -24.70 -16.62 4.70
CA ASN A 445 -25.01 -16.05 3.39
C ASN A 445 -23.88 -15.14 2.89
N LEU A 446 -22.64 -15.61 3.02
CA LEU A 446 -21.44 -14.84 2.76
C LEU A 446 -21.33 -14.54 1.26
N LYS A 447 -21.29 -13.24 0.93
CA LYS A 447 -21.21 -12.74 -0.44
C LYS A 447 -19.91 -12.00 -0.71
N VAL A 448 -19.41 -11.28 0.28
CA VAL A 448 -18.22 -10.44 0.13
C VAL A 448 -17.27 -10.66 1.31
N VAL A 449 -15.97 -10.73 1.04
CA VAL A 449 -14.90 -10.74 2.04
C VAL A 449 -14.02 -9.51 1.82
N ASN A 450 -13.98 -8.63 2.82
CA ASN A 450 -13.13 -7.45 2.85
C ASN A 450 -11.82 -7.75 3.58
N MET A 451 -10.70 -7.50 2.91
CA MET A 451 -9.35 -7.62 3.48
C MET A 451 -8.64 -6.26 3.40
N SER A 452 -8.88 -5.43 4.42
CA SER A 452 -8.23 -4.12 4.59
C SER A 452 -6.84 -4.22 5.22
N LEU A 453 -6.14 -5.30 4.90
CA LEU A 453 -4.83 -5.67 5.41
C LEU A 453 -4.07 -6.41 4.32
N GLY A 454 -2.76 -6.57 4.51
CA GLY A 454 -1.96 -7.35 3.59
C GLY A 454 -0.53 -7.53 4.06
N SER A 455 0.15 -8.49 3.46
CA SER A 455 1.57 -8.74 3.66
C SER A 455 2.36 -8.37 2.41
N PRO A 456 3.69 -8.20 2.51
CA PRO A 456 4.54 -8.09 1.33
C PRO A 456 4.29 -9.24 0.34
N ALA A 457 4.10 -8.91 -0.94
CA ALA A 457 3.93 -9.89 -2.02
C ALA A 457 5.30 -10.35 -2.53
N ILE A 458 5.89 -11.35 -1.85
CA ILE A 458 7.21 -11.88 -2.21
C ILE A 458 7.08 -13.01 -3.23
N GLU A 459 6.35 -14.07 -2.89
CA GLU A 459 6.13 -15.22 -3.77
C GLU A 459 5.05 -14.92 -4.81
N THR A 460 5.18 -15.56 -5.99
CA THR A 460 4.16 -15.47 -7.04
C THR A 460 2.77 -15.74 -6.50
N TRP A 461 1.77 -14.99 -6.97
CA TRP A 461 0.37 -15.20 -6.57
C TRP A 461 -0.08 -16.66 -6.75
N ARG A 462 0.54 -17.40 -7.68
CA ARG A 462 0.26 -18.83 -7.91
C ARG A 462 0.55 -19.69 -6.67
N ASN A 463 1.63 -19.37 -5.94
CA ASN A 463 2.15 -20.17 -4.84
C ASN A 463 1.83 -19.58 -3.47
N ASP A 464 1.74 -18.24 -3.39
CA ASP A 464 1.45 -17.53 -2.16
C ASP A 464 0.22 -18.16 -1.47
N PRO A 465 0.36 -18.64 -0.22
CA PRO A 465 -0.69 -19.41 0.43
C PRO A 465 -1.94 -18.57 0.71
N LEU A 466 -1.79 -17.26 0.92
CA LEU A 466 -2.90 -16.34 1.11
C LEU A 466 -3.63 -16.12 -0.22
N CYS A 467 -2.89 -15.92 -1.32
CA CYS A 467 -3.46 -15.82 -2.68
C CYS A 467 -4.26 -17.08 -3.06
N ARG A 468 -3.72 -18.26 -2.79
CA ARG A 468 -4.42 -19.53 -3.02
C ARG A 468 -5.70 -19.65 -2.19
N ALA A 469 -5.67 -19.22 -0.94
CA ALA A 469 -6.82 -19.26 -0.04
C ALA A 469 -7.95 -18.32 -0.53
N VAL A 470 -7.62 -17.08 -0.91
CA VAL A 470 -8.63 -16.14 -1.43
C VAL A 470 -9.16 -16.56 -2.80
N ARG A 471 -8.32 -17.13 -3.67
CA ARG A 471 -8.76 -17.65 -4.97
C ARG A 471 -9.78 -18.77 -4.80
N LYS A 472 -9.63 -19.60 -3.77
CA LYS A 472 -10.59 -20.64 -3.42
C LYS A 472 -11.93 -20.06 -2.93
N LEU A 473 -11.92 -18.95 -2.18
CA LEU A 473 -13.15 -18.22 -1.84
C LEU A 473 -13.82 -17.65 -3.11
N THR A 474 -13.05 -17.01 -3.99
CA THR A 474 -13.56 -16.45 -5.24
C THR A 474 -14.19 -17.51 -6.14
N ALA A 475 -13.52 -18.66 -6.29
CA ALA A 475 -14.06 -19.80 -7.04
C ALA A 475 -15.36 -20.36 -6.43
N ALA A 476 -15.60 -20.16 -5.13
CA ALA A 476 -16.85 -20.55 -4.47
C ALA A 476 -17.97 -19.50 -4.62
N GLY A 477 -17.79 -18.48 -5.46
CA GLY A 477 -18.78 -17.44 -5.74
C GLY A 477 -18.77 -16.28 -4.74
N ILE A 478 -17.74 -16.15 -3.92
CA ILE A 478 -17.60 -15.06 -2.93
C ILE A 478 -16.72 -13.97 -3.54
N VAL A 479 -17.17 -12.72 -3.53
CA VAL A 479 -16.34 -11.59 -3.97
C VAL A 479 -15.29 -11.29 -2.91
N VAL A 480 -14.01 -11.38 -3.25
CA VAL A 480 -12.92 -10.97 -2.36
C VAL A 480 -12.39 -9.61 -2.81
N VAL A 481 -12.32 -8.67 -1.86
CA VAL A 481 -11.81 -7.31 -2.07
C VAL A 481 -10.63 -7.07 -1.14
N ALA A 482 -9.49 -6.67 -1.68
CA ALA A 482 -8.26 -6.47 -0.91
C ALA A 482 -7.63 -5.10 -1.15
N ALA A 483 -7.02 -4.55 -0.10
CA ALA A 483 -6.25 -3.32 -0.18
C ALA A 483 -5.01 -3.49 -1.07
N ALA A 484 -4.69 -2.49 -1.89
CA ALA A 484 -3.49 -2.51 -2.72
C ALA A 484 -2.19 -2.41 -1.89
N GLY A 485 -2.25 -1.79 -0.71
CA GLY A 485 -1.09 -1.44 0.11
C GLY A 485 -0.87 0.07 0.19
N ASN A 486 -0.07 0.51 1.16
CA ASN A 486 0.18 1.93 1.44
C ASN A 486 1.65 2.34 1.18
N ASN A 487 2.36 1.56 0.36
CA ASN A 487 3.78 1.73 0.05
C ASN A 487 4.00 2.33 -1.34
N GLY A 488 3.10 3.24 -1.74
CA GLY A 488 3.11 3.87 -3.05
C GLY A 488 4.17 4.95 -3.25
N LYS A 489 4.80 5.43 -2.18
CA LYS A 489 5.85 6.44 -2.27
C LYS A 489 7.00 6.17 -1.29
N THR A 490 8.18 6.67 -1.63
CA THR A 490 9.28 6.84 -0.69
C THR A 490 8.95 7.94 0.31
N LEU A 491 9.73 8.05 1.39
CA LEU A 491 9.61 9.18 2.32
C LEU A 491 9.95 10.51 1.64
N THR A 492 10.78 10.49 0.58
CA THR A 492 11.08 11.67 -0.27
C THR A 492 9.95 12.03 -1.25
N GLY A 493 8.82 11.33 -1.22
CA GLY A 493 7.66 11.61 -2.08
C GLY A 493 7.76 11.02 -3.49
N GLN A 494 8.82 10.29 -3.82
CA GLN A 494 8.95 9.64 -5.13
C GLN A 494 8.00 8.46 -5.23
N LYS A 495 7.35 8.30 -6.39
CA LYS A 495 6.44 7.18 -6.64
C LYS A 495 7.21 5.85 -6.63
N ILE A 496 6.70 4.87 -5.89
CA ILE A 496 7.15 3.49 -5.91
C ILE A 496 6.15 2.68 -6.73
N TYR A 497 6.66 2.01 -7.77
CA TYR A 497 5.93 0.99 -8.53
C TYR A 497 6.34 -0.39 -8.06
N GLY A 498 5.44 -1.37 -8.14
CA GLY A 498 5.75 -2.73 -7.74
C GLY A 498 5.42 -3.11 -6.31
N ALA A 499 4.61 -2.30 -5.62
CA ALA A 499 4.38 -2.40 -4.18
C ALA A 499 2.99 -2.96 -3.81
N ILE A 500 2.34 -3.68 -4.72
CA ILE A 500 1.05 -4.32 -4.46
C ILE A 500 1.22 -5.45 -3.44
N HIS A 501 0.44 -5.42 -2.37
CA HIS A 501 0.49 -6.41 -1.30
C HIS A 501 -0.24 -7.71 -1.63
N SER A 502 0.08 -8.77 -0.90
CA SER A 502 -0.70 -10.01 -0.85
C SER A 502 -1.83 -9.84 0.18
N PRO A 503 -3.09 -10.21 -0.15
CA PRO A 503 -3.52 -10.99 -1.32
C PRO A 503 -3.94 -10.16 -2.56
N GLY A 504 -3.75 -8.84 -2.55
CA GLY A 504 -4.10 -7.95 -3.66
C GLY A 504 -3.31 -8.21 -4.96
N ASN A 505 -2.24 -9.01 -4.93
CA ASN A 505 -1.53 -9.47 -6.12
C ASN A 505 -2.23 -10.63 -6.84
N ASP A 506 -3.26 -11.27 -6.26
CA ASP A 506 -4.01 -12.33 -6.93
C ASP A 506 -4.97 -11.77 -8.01
N PRO A 507 -5.00 -12.36 -9.23
CA PRO A 507 -5.91 -11.97 -10.30
C PRO A 507 -7.40 -12.01 -9.96
N SER A 508 -7.82 -12.99 -9.16
CA SER A 508 -9.23 -13.24 -8.85
C SER A 508 -9.80 -12.25 -7.83
N VAL A 509 -8.92 -11.54 -7.11
CA VAL A 509 -9.29 -10.52 -6.12
C VAL A 509 -9.53 -9.18 -6.80
N ILE A 510 -10.45 -8.39 -6.25
CA ILE A 510 -10.62 -6.98 -6.57
C ILE A 510 -9.67 -6.18 -5.69
N THR A 511 -8.60 -5.65 -6.28
CA THR A 511 -7.55 -4.90 -5.57
C THR A 511 -7.83 -3.43 -5.66
N VAL A 512 -7.90 -2.77 -4.51
CA VAL A 512 -8.38 -1.39 -4.38
C VAL A 512 -7.27 -0.45 -3.93
N GLY A 513 -6.95 0.54 -4.76
CA GLY A 513 -6.12 1.67 -4.36
C GLY A 513 -6.95 2.81 -3.74
N ALA A 514 -6.27 3.83 -3.21
CA ALA A 514 -6.92 4.94 -2.50
C ALA A 514 -6.85 6.24 -3.28
N ALA A 515 -8.00 6.91 -3.42
CA ALA A 515 -8.12 8.25 -3.96
C ALA A 515 -8.32 9.28 -2.85
N ASN A 516 -7.78 10.48 -3.08
CA ASN A 516 -8.02 11.66 -2.30
C ASN A 516 -9.14 12.44 -2.98
N THR A 517 -10.25 12.61 -2.27
CA THR A 517 -11.37 13.40 -2.74
C THR A 517 -11.25 14.87 -2.37
N PHE A 518 -10.17 15.24 -1.67
CA PHE A 518 -9.95 16.58 -1.11
C PHE A 518 -11.11 17.08 -0.23
N GLY A 519 -11.93 16.14 0.26
CA GLY A 519 -13.12 16.43 1.04
C GLY A 519 -14.33 16.91 0.23
N THR A 520 -14.25 16.97 -1.10
CA THR A 520 -15.36 17.45 -1.94
C THR A 520 -16.23 16.28 -2.42
N ASP A 521 -17.49 16.57 -2.73
CA ASP A 521 -18.39 15.63 -3.41
C ASP A 521 -18.13 15.61 -4.92
N LYS A 522 -17.61 16.72 -5.45
CA LYS A 522 -17.23 16.89 -6.85
C LYS A 522 -16.09 15.93 -7.17
N ARG A 523 -16.04 15.46 -8.42
CA ARG A 523 -15.11 14.37 -8.81
C ARG A 523 -14.04 14.77 -9.80
N ASP A 524 -13.99 16.04 -10.22
CA ASP A 524 -13.03 16.50 -11.21
C ASP A 524 -11.71 17.01 -10.60
N ASP A 525 -11.67 17.17 -9.28
CA ASP A 525 -10.50 17.43 -8.43
C ASP A 525 -9.91 16.16 -7.79
N ASP A 526 -10.61 15.03 -7.86
CA ASP A 526 -10.16 13.75 -7.30
C ASP A 526 -8.82 13.28 -7.90
N GLY A 527 -7.95 12.75 -7.05
CA GLY A 527 -6.66 12.19 -7.47
C GLY A 527 -6.24 10.94 -6.70
N VAL A 528 -5.36 10.11 -7.26
CA VAL A 528 -4.80 8.96 -6.52
C VAL A 528 -3.91 9.47 -5.38
N THR A 529 -4.11 8.93 -4.18
CA THR A 529 -3.31 9.30 -3.00
C THR A 529 -1.83 8.96 -3.22
N THR A 530 -0.98 9.74 -2.58
CA THR A 530 0.47 9.54 -2.73
C THR A 530 0.94 8.22 -2.12
N TYR A 531 0.29 7.75 -1.05
CA TYR A 531 0.62 6.48 -0.38
C TYR A 531 0.02 5.23 -1.04
N SER A 532 -1.02 5.32 -1.87
CA SER A 532 -1.62 4.13 -2.51
C SER A 532 -0.57 3.34 -3.29
N SER A 533 -0.39 2.06 -2.97
CA SER A 533 0.51 1.16 -3.69
C SER A 533 0.15 1.09 -5.18
N ARG A 534 1.19 0.97 -6.00
CA ARG A 534 1.11 1.01 -7.47
C ARG A 534 1.60 -0.31 -8.04
N GLY A 535 0.98 -0.74 -9.13
CA GLY A 535 1.43 -1.89 -9.91
C GLY A 535 2.76 -1.66 -10.64
N PRO A 536 3.15 -2.57 -11.54
CA PRO A 536 2.55 -3.90 -11.70
C PRO A 536 2.84 -4.76 -10.46
N THR A 537 2.33 -5.98 -10.37
CA THR A 537 2.79 -6.91 -9.32
C THR A 537 4.26 -7.29 -9.55
N ARG A 538 5.01 -7.43 -8.45
CA ARG A 538 6.45 -7.78 -8.45
C ARG A 538 6.77 -8.99 -7.59
N SER A 539 5.76 -9.75 -7.18
CA SER A 539 5.92 -11.12 -6.72
C SER A 539 6.53 -11.99 -7.83
N TYR A 540 7.25 -13.04 -7.46
CA TYR A 540 7.96 -13.89 -8.42
C TYR A 540 8.09 -15.34 -7.96
N TYR A 541 8.43 -16.23 -8.89
CA TYR A 541 9.01 -17.54 -8.57
C TYR A 541 10.39 -17.68 -9.22
N THR A 542 11.19 -18.61 -8.73
CA THR A 542 12.47 -18.97 -9.34
C THR A 542 12.29 -20.24 -10.14
N ASP A 543 12.59 -20.19 -11.45
CA ASP A 543 12.48 -21.36 -12.31
C ASP A 543 13.63 -22.37 -12.09
N ALA A 544 13.56 -23.54 -12.73
CA ALA A 544 14.57 -24.59 -12.60
C ALA A 544 15.98 -24.17 -13.04
N ALA A 545 16.11 -23.09 -13.82
CA ALA A 545 17.38 -22.51 -14.23
C ALA A 545 17.90 -21.44 -13.25
N GLY A 546 17.22 -21.21 -12.12
CA GLY A 546 17.60 -20.22 -11.13
C GLY A 546 17.18 -18.78 -11.47
N VAL A 547 16.37 -18.58 -12.51
CA VAL A 547 15.95 -17.24 -12.97
C VAL A 547 14.67 -16.81 -12.27
N LYS A 548 14.64 -15.57 -11.75
CA LYS A 548 13.43 -14.97 -11.17
C LYS A 548 12.45 -14.57 -12.26
N ARG A 549 11.24 -15.15 -12.23
CA ARG A 549 10.11 -14.85 -13.11
C ARG A 549 9.06 -14.05 -12.34
N TYR A 550 9.01 -12.75 -12.63
CA TYR A 550 8.08 -11.81 -12.00
C TYR A 550 6.68 -11.91 -12.61
N ASP A 551 5.67 -11.66 -11.78
CA ASP A 551 4.26 -11.82 -12.18
C ASP A 551 3.75 -10.73 -13.10
N HIS A 552 4.19 -9.48 -12.97
CA HIS A 552 3.89 -8.33 -13.85
C HIS A 552 2.40 -8.06 -14.15
N LEU A 553 1.48 -8.45 -13.26
CA LEU A 553 0.04 -8.20 -13.42
C LEU A 553 -0.28 -6.70 -13.25
N ILE A 554 -1.27 -6.23 -14.00
CA ILE A 554 -1.82 -4.87 -13.86
C ILE A 554 -2.66 -4.81 -12.59
N LYS A 555 -2.27 -3.96 -11.65
CA LYS A 555 -2.95 -3.68 -10.38
C LYS A 555 -2.67 -2.22 -9.96
N PRO A 556 -3.51 -1.58 -9.12
CA PRO A 556 -4.80 -2.06 -8.62
C PRO A 556 -5.84 -2.21 -9.74
N ASP A 557 -6.99 -2.84 -9.46
CA ASP A 557 -8.07 -2.98 -10.44
C ASP A 557 -8.86 -1.66 -10.57
N LEU A 558 -9.08 -0.97 -9.44
CA LEU A 558 -9.69 0.36 -9.38
C LEU A 558 -9.23 1.09 -8.11
N VAL A 559 -9.62 2.36 -7.97
CA VAL A 559 -9.45 3.14 -6.74
C VAL A 559 -10.80 3.54 -6.15
N ALA A 560 -10.84 3.80 -4.84
CA ALA A 560 -12.00 4.35 -4.14
C ALA A 560 -11.55 5.43 -3.14
N PRO A 561 -12.45 6.30 -2.64
CA PRO A 561 -12.11 7.29 -1.62
C PRO A 561 -11.42 6.62 -0.42
N GLY A 562 -10.22 7.08 -0.07
CA GLY A 562 -9.43 6.44 1.00
C GLY A 562 -8.64 7.43 1.84
N ASN A 563 -8.81 8.73 1.63
CA ASN A 563 -8.08 9.77 2.36
C ASN A 563 -9.01 10.55 3.29
N LEU A 564 -8.64 10.64 4.57
CA LEU A 564 -9.40 11.34 5.62
C LEU A 564 -10.87 10.91 5.68
N ILE A 565 -11.11 9.60 5.59
CA ILE A 565 -12.47 9.06 5.62
C ILE A 565 -12.95 8.96 7.07
N VAL A 566 -14.15 9.48 7.32
CA VAL A 566 -14.83 9.40 8.61
C VAL A 566 -15.55 8.06 8.74
N GLY A 567 -15.35 7.38 9.86
CA GLY A 567 -15.99 6.10 10.18
C GLY A 567 -16.10 5.90 11.70
N ALA A 568 -16.72 4.79 12.10
CA ALA A 568 -16.89 4.43 13.51
C ALA A 568 -15.55 4.31 14.24
N SER A 569 -15.52 4.79 15.48
CA SER A 569 -14.38 4.67 16.38
C SER A 569 -14.72 3.69 17.49
N ALA A 570 -13.91 2.65 17.65
CA ALA A 570 -14.09 1.71 18.76
C ALA A 570 -13.80 2.42 20.10
N LYS A 571 -14.60 2.11 21.13
CA LYS A 571 -14.41 2.70 22.46
C LYS A 571 -13.03 2.38 23.01
N GLY A 572 -12.26 3.43 23.30
CA GLY A 572 -10.94 3.31 23.93
C GLY A 572 -9.90 2.65 23.04
N ASN A 573 -10.01 2.79 21.72
CA ASN A 573 -9.07 2.15 20.79
C ASN A 573 -7.66 2.77 20.82
N ASP A 574 -6.65 1.94 20.58
CA ASP A 574 -5.24 2.33 20.64
C ASP A 574 -4.88 3.41 19.60
N ILE A 575 -5.45 3.37 18.39
CA ILE A 575 -5.18 4.37 17.34
C ILE A 575 -5.51 5.79 17.82
N VAL A 576 -6.70 6.00 18.40
CA VAL A 576 -7.14 7.31 18.91
C VAL A 576 -6.45 7.67 20.23
N GLN A 577 -6.08 6.68 21.05
CA GLN A 577 -5.28 6.95 22.25
C GLN A 577 -3.90 7.52 21.87
N ASP A 578 -3.25 6.93 20.87
CA ASP A 578 -1.93 7.35 20.40
C ASP A 578 -1.99 8.60 19.52
N ASN A 579 -3.11 8.83 18.82
CA ASN A 579 -3.31 9.95 17.90
C ASN A 579 -4.68 10.62 18.16
N PRO A 580 -4.84 11.39 19.26
CA PRO A 580 -6.12 11.97 19.67
C PRO A 580 -6.74 12.93 18.63
N GLU A 581 -5.95 13.49 17.74
CA GLU A 581 -6.38 14.34 16.63
C GLU A 581 -7.21 13.60 15.57
N LEU A 582 -7.11 12.26 15.51
CA LEU A 582 -7.93 11.45 14.62
C LEU A 582 -9.38 11.33 15.12
N ALA A 583 -9.65 11.64 16.39
CA ALA A 583 -11.01 11.62 16.92
C ALA A 583 -11.84 12.77 16.34
N VAL A 584 -13.00 12.43 15.77
CA VAL A 584 -14.01 13.44 15.43
C VAL A 584 -14.67 13.85 16.75
N ARG A 585 -14.56 15.13 17.13
CA ARG A 585 -15.18 15.67 18.35
C ARG A 585 -16.69 15.77 18.17
N SER A 586 -17.38 14.65 18.28
CA SER A 586 -18.80 14.57 17.90
C SER A 586 -19.72 14.12 19.04
N SER A 587 -19.28 13.28 19.99
CA SER A 587 -20.19 12.77 21.03
C SER A 587 -19.52 12.39 22.35
N ALA A 588 -20.22 12.68 23.45
CA ALA A 588 -19.92 12.13 24.77
C ALA A 588 -20.35 10.65 24.90
N ASP A 589 -21.20 10.16 23.99
CA ASP A 589 -21.64 8.76 23.92
C ASP A 589 -20.59 7.91 23.18
N ASP A 590 -19.90 7.02 23.90
CA ASP A 590 -18.88 6.12 23.36
C ASP A 590 -19.40 5.24 22.22
N SER A 591 -20.71 4.96 22.16
CA SER A 591 -21.33 4.13 21.12
C SER A 591 -21.54 4.84 19.78
N ARG A 592 -21.18 6.14 19.70
CA ARG A 592 -21.38 7.00 18.51
C ARG A 592 -20.12 7.74 18.08
N LYS A 593 -18.97 7.44 18.69
CA LYS A 593 -17.72 8.14 18.40
C LYS A 593 -17.27 7.82 16.98
N LEU A 594 -16.74 8.82 16.29
CA LEU A 594 -16.21 8.68 14.95
C LEU A 594 -14.73 9.07 14.94
N MET A 595 -14.00 8.59 13.93
CA MET A 595 -12.60 8.95 13.72
C MET A 595 -12.25 9.05 12.24
N TYR A 596 -11.22 9.83 11.93
CA TYR A 596 -10.63 9.94 10.61
C TYR A 596 -9.56 8.86 10.42
N MET A 597 -9.58 8.20 9.27
CA MET A 597 -8.47 7.34 8.84
C MET A 597 -8.16 7.52 7.36
N SER A 598 -6.92 7.23 7.00
CA SER A 598 -6.43 7.29 5.62
C SER A 598 -5.72 5.98 5.27
N GLY A 599 -6.00 5.44 4.08
CA GLY A 599 -5.37 4.23 3.59
C GLY A 599 -6.17 3.53 2.50
N THR A 600 -5.51 2.64 1.77
CA THR A 600 -6.19 1.65 0.91
C THR A 600 -7.13 0.76 1.72
N SER A 601 -6.85 0.59 3.02
CA SER A 601 -7.73 -0.04 4.01
C SER A 601 -9.10 0.62 4.15
N MET A 602 -9.23 1.94 3.92
CA MET A 602 -10.50 2.68 3.95
C MET A 602 -11.20 2.65 2.59
N ALA A 603 -10.43 2.59 1.51
CA ALA A 603 -10.95 2.46 0.13
C ALA A 603 -11.61 1.08 -0.12
N THR A 604 -10.99 0.02 0.39
CA THR A 604 -11.42 -1.39 0.21
C THR A 604 -12.86 -1.68 0.71
N PRO A 605 -13.30 -1.28 1.92
CA PRO A 605 -14.63 -1.58 2.43
C PRO A 605 -15.75 -0.88 1.65
N ILE A 606 -15.45 0.26 1.04
CA ILE A 606 -16.39 0.98 0.18
C ILE A 606 -16.71 0.16 -1.07
N VAL A 607 -15.67 -0.40 -1.71
CA VAL A 607 -15.83 -1.31 -2.85
C VAL A 607 -16.50 -2.61 -2.42
N SER A 608 -16.22 -3.12 -1.21
CA SER A 608 -16.90 -4.30 -0.65
C SER A 608 -18.40 -4.09 -0.48
N GLY A 609 -18.82 -2.93 0.05
CA GLY A 609 -20.24 -2.58 0.14
C GLY A 609 -20.88 -2.39 -1.25
N ALA A 610 -20.20 -1.73 -2.19
CA ALA A 610 -20.67 -1.62 -3.57
C ALA A 610 -20.86 -3.01 -4.23
N ALA A 611 -19.93 -3.94 -4.02
CA ALA A 611 -20.06 -5.32 -4.49
C ALA A 611 -21.28 -6.04 -3.89
N ALA A 612 -21.55 -5.82 -2.60
CA ALA A 612 -22.75 -6.36 -1.95
C ALA A 612 -24.04 -5.77 -2.57
N LEU A 613 -24.07 -4.48 -2.89
CA LEU A 613 -25.20 -3.85 -3.58
C LEU A 613 -25.40 -4.41 -5.01
N LEU A 614 -24.31 -4.66 -5.74
CA LEU A 614 -24.38 -5.30 -7.07
C LEU A 614 -25.01 -6.69 -6.97
N LEU A 615 -24.61 -7.49 -5.97
CA LEU A 615 -25.16 -8.83 -5.73
C LEU A 615 -26.59 -8.80 -5.19
N GLN A 616 -26.98 -7.76 -4.47
CA GLN A 616 -28.38 -7.53 -4.09
C GLN A 616 -29.24 -7.19 -5.32
N ALA A 617 -28.73 -6.33 -6.21
CA ALA A 617 -29.42 -5.95 -7.45
C ALA A 617 -29.53 -7.12 -8.44
N ASN A 618 -28.50 -7.96 -8.51
CA ASN A 618 -28.46 -9.12 -9.38
C ASN A 618 -27.70 -10.27 -8.69
N PRO A 619 -28.42 -11.21 -8.03
CA PRO A 619 -27.81 -12.32 -7.30
C PRO A 619 -27.19 -13.39 -8.19
N LYS A 620 -27.29 -13.26 -9.53
CA LYS A 620 -26.72 -14.18 -10.51
C LYS A 620 -25.35 -13.76 -11.02
N LEU A 621 -24.84 -12.59 -10.62
CA LEU A 621 -23.50 -12.14 -11.00
C LEU A 621 -22.43 -13.04 -10.38
N THR A 622 -21.43 -13.42 -11.19
CA THR A 622 -20.20 -14.04 -10.70
C THR A 622 -19.27 -12.99 -10.09
N PRO A 623 -18.30 -13.37 -9.25
CA PRO A 623 -17.29 -12.43 -8.76
C PRO A 623 -16.53 -11.72 -9.88
N ASN A 624 -16.25 -12.41 -10.98
CA ASN A 624 -15.60 -11.82 -12.14
C ASN A 624 -16.51 -10.83 -12.89
N MET A 625 -17.83 -11.07 -12.96
CA MET A 625 -18.79 -10.10 -13.47
C MET A 625 -18.89 -8.87 -12.56
N VAL A 626 -18.89 -9.04 -11.24
CA VAL A 626 -18.84 -7.92 -10.29
C VAL A 626 -17.56 -7.08 -10.52
N LYS A 627 -16.41 -7.75 -10.60
CA LYS A 627 -15.11 -7.11 -10.90
C LYS A 627 -15.11 -6.39 -12.26
N MET A 628 -15.76 -6.96 -13.28
CA MET A 628 -15.92 -6.34 -14.59
C MET A 628 -16.75 -5.07 -14.50
N ILE A 629 -17.95 -5.16 -13.90
CA ILE A 629 -18.89 -4.04 -13.82
C ILE A 629 -18.24 -2.85 -13.10
N LEU A 630 -17.58 -3.11 -11.97
CA LEU A 630 -16.91 -2.08 -11.17
C LEU A 630 -15.80 -1.37 -11.95
N GLN A 631 -15.02 -2.11 -12.74
CA GLN A 631 -13.97 -1.52 -13.59
C GLN A 631 -14.58 -0.77 -14.77
N TYR A 632 -15.53 -1.38 -15.47
CA TYR A 632 -16.11 -0.86 -16.71
C TYR A 632 -16.75 0.51 -16.51
N THR A 633 -17.40 0.72 -15.37
CA THR A 633 -18.14 1.96 -15.06
C THR A 633 -17.31 3.01 -14.34
N ALA A 634 -16.08 2.69 -13.92
CA ALA A 634 -15.20 3.58 -13.16
C ALA A 634 -14.90 4.90 -13.90
N GLN A 635 -14.62 5.97 -13.14
CA GLN A 635 -14.20 7.26 -13.67
C GLN A 635 -12.67 7.30 -13.78
N ARG A 636 -12.13 7.51 -14.99
CA ARG A 636 -10.68 7.75 -15.13
C ARG A 636 -10.31 9.11 -14.53
N LEU A 637 -9.31 9.10 -13.64
CA LEU A 637 -8.71 10.28 -13.04
C LEU A 637 -7.62 10.85 -13.95
N ALA A 638 -7.60 12.17 -14.11
CA ALA A 638 -6.61 12.86 -14.93
C ALA A 638 -5.22 12.80 -14.26
N GLY A 639 -4.16 12.65 -15.07
CA GLY A 639 -2.77 12.68 -14.57
C GLY A 639 -2.27 11.41 -13.90
N PHE A 640 -3.05 10.32 -13.88
CA PHE A 640 -2.66 9.02 -13.32
C PHE A 640 -2.65 7.94 -14.40
N ASN A 641 -1.66 7.04 -14.36
CA ASN A 641 -1.63 5.90 -15.28
C ASN A 641 -2.34 4.67 -14.71
N THR A 642 -2.55 3.64 -15.55
CA THR A 642 -3.27 2.41 -15.19
C THR A 642 -2.68 1.68 -13.98
N LEU A 643 -1.36 1.73 -13.76
CA LEU A 643 -0.72 1.08 -12.61
C LEU A 643 -0.94 1.85 -11.30
N GLU A 644 -1.45 3.08 -11.36
CA GLU A 644 -1.80 3.89 -10.20
C GLU A 644 -3.30 3.81 -9.88
N GLN A 645 -4.15 3.91 -10.91
CA GLN A 645 -5.60 4.04 -10.75
C GLN A 645 -6.42 2.81 -11.16
N GLY A 646 -5.80 1.81 -11.81
CA GLY A 646 -6.53 0.74 -12.48
C GLY A 646 -7.47 1.29 -13.54
N ALA A 647 -8.74 0.89 -13.48
CA ALA A 647 -9.81 1.40 -14.34
C ALA A 647 -10.28 2.82 -13.97
N GLY A 648 -9.91 3.30 -12.78
CA GLY A 648 -10.27 4.61 -12.27
C GLY A 648 -11.01 4.55 -10.94
N LEU A 649 -11.62 5.66 -10.57
CA LEU A 649 -12.35 5.83 -9.32
C LEU A 649 -13.74 5.18 -9.39
N LEU A 650 -14.08 4.42 -8.35
CA LEU A 650 -15.36 3.74 -8.15
C LEU A 650 -16.55 4.61 -8.56
N ASN A 651 -17.46 4.02 -9.33
CA ASN A 651 -18.74 4.62 -9.72
C ASN A 651 -19.88 3.68 -9.33
N GLY A 652 -20.44 3.90 -8.13
CA GLY A 652 -21.52 3.05 -7.60
C GLY A 652 -22.80 3.14 -8.43
N GLU A 653 -23.18 4.35 -8.86
CA GLU A 653 -24.37 4.60 -9.68
C GLU A 653 -24.32 3.79 -10.98
N GLY A 654 -23.25 3.97 -11.76
CA GLY A 654 -23.12 3.31 -13.05
C GLY A 654 -23.00 1.80 -12.90
N ALA A 655 -22.28 1.33 -11.88
CA ALA A 655 -22.13 -0.10 -11.59
C ALA A 655 -23.47 -0.78 -11.27
N ILE A 656 -24.28 -0.19 -10.39
CA ILE A 656 -25.60 -0.75 -10.03
C ILE A 656 -26.56 -0.68 -11.23
N ARG A 657 -26.56 0.43 -11.97
CA ARG A 657 -27.37 0.57 -13.19
C ARG A 657 -27.02 -0.49 -14.22
N LEU A 658 -25.74 -0.78 -14.42
CA LEU A 658 -25.29 -1.83 -15.33
C LEU A 658 -25.67 -3.23 -14.83
N ALA A 659 -25.45 -3.52 -13.54
CA ALA A 659 -25.80 -4.81 -12.93
C ALA A 659 -27.29 -5.18 -13.11
N ARG A 660 -28.18 -4.18 -13.02
CA ARG A 660 -29.63 -4.34 -13.24
C ARG A 660 -30.00 -4.61 -14.70
N ALA A 661 -29.21 -4.08 -15.63
CA ALA A 661 -29.46 -4.26 -17.05
C ALA A 661 -29.03 -5.65 -17.54
N ILE A 662 -28.21 -6.35 -16.76
CA ILE A 662 -27.81 -7.73 -17.04
C ILE A 662 -28.94 -8.69 -16.64
N ARG A 663 -29.30 -9.59 -17.56
CA ARG A 663 -30.35 -10.60 -17.36
C ARG A 663 -29.93 -11.66 -16.36
N GLN A 664 -30.91 -12.18 -15.62
CA GLN A 664 -30.69 -13.14 -14.52
C GLN A 664 -30.98 -14.59 -14.94
N ASP A 665 -31.47 -14.80 -16.15
CA ASP A 665 -31.91 -16.07 -16.73
C ASP A 665 -30.93 -16.57 -17.82
N MET A 666 -29.64 -16.28 -17.65
CA MET A 666 -28.60 -16.82 -18.54
C MET A 666 -28.62 -18.36 -18.49
N PRO A 667 -28.53 -19.05 -19.64
CA PRO A 667 -28.44 -20.51 -19.68
C PRO A 667 -27.18 -21.01 -18.96
N SER A 668 -27.21 -22.21 -18.38
CA SER A 668 -26.04 -22.83 -17.74
C SER A 668 -25.76 -24.19 -18.38
N PRO A 669 -24.58 -24.42 -19.00
CA PRO A 669 -23.49 -23.46 -19.19
C PRO A 669 -23.89 -22.31 -20.14
N THR A 670 -23.33 -21.12 -19.94
CA THR A 670 -23.62 -19.94 -20.76
C THR A 670 -22.73 -19.94 -22.01
N PRO A 671 -23.28 -20.04 -23.24
CA PRO A 671 -22.45 -19.97 -24.45
C PRO A 671 -21.79 -18.60 -24.61
N HIS A 672 -20.55 -18.57 -25.11
CA HIS A 672 -19.89 -17.33 -25.50
C HIS A 672 -20.76 -16.57 -26.52
N GLY A 673 -20.87 -15.24 -26.36
CA GLY A 673 -21.66 -14.40 -27.25
C GLY A 673 -23.15 -14.31 -26.88
N THR A 674 -23.62 -15.05 -25.86
CA THR A 674 -25.00 -14.96 -25.37
C THR A 674 -25.32 -13.52 -24.97
N ALA A 675 -26.43 -12.96 -25.45
CA ALA A 675 -26.85 -11.62 -25.09
C ALA A 675 -27.08 -11.52 -23.57
N MET A 676 -26.38 -10.58 -22.93
CA MET A 676 -26.44 -10.36 -21.48
C MET A 676 -27.49 -9.34 -21.06
N MET A 677 -27.98 -8.50 -21.98
CA MET A 677 -28.89 -7.40 -21.65
C MET A 677 -30.35 -7.85 -21.59
N THR A 678 -31.11 -7.31 -20.64
CA THR A 678 -32.58 -7.51 -20.55
C THR A 678 -33.37 -6.74 -21.61
N GLY A 679 -32.79 -5.67 -22.18
CA GLY A 679 -33.41 -4.81 -23.18
C GLY A 679 -32.53 -4.59 -24.42
N ASN A 680 -33.13 -3.98 -25.44
CA ASN A 680 -32.48 -3.73 -26.74
C ASN A 680 -31.60 -2.47 -26.77
N SER A 681 -31.58 -1.67 -25.71
CA SER A 681 -30.77 -0.45 -25.60
C SER A 681 -29.73 -0.56 -24.49
N LEU A 682 -28.52 -0.08 -24.80
CA LEU A 682 -27.42 0.04 -23.84
C LEU A 682 -27.73 1.13 -22.80
N PRO A 683 -27.39 0.94 -21.52
CA PRO A 683 -27.37 2.02 -20.53
C PRO A 683 -26.48 3.16 -21.00
N GLU A 684 -26.76 4.41 -20.61
CA GLU A 684 -25.87 5.53 -20.93
C GLU A 684 -24.45 5.27 -20.40
N HIS A 685 -23.43 5.35 -21.25
CA HIS A 685 -22.01 5.11 -20.93
C HIS A 685 -21.36 6.28 -20.17
N ALA A 686 -22.14 6.97 -19.35
CA ALA A 686 -21.73 8.09 -18.54
C ALA A 686 -22.52 8.09 -17.24
N SER A 687 -21.97 8.76 -16.23
CA SER A 687 -22.66 9.03 -14.97
C SER A 687 -22.48 10.51 -14.63
N THR A 688 -23.43 11.06 -13.88
CA THR A 688 -23.33 12.39 -13.28
C THR A 688 -23.40 12.23 -11.77
N ILE A 689 -22.30 12.50 -11.07
CA ILE A 689 -22.20 12.41 -9.61
C ILE A 689 -21.80 13.79 -9.10
N ALA A 690 -22.55 14.31 -8.12
CA ALA A 690 -22.32 15.64 -7.52
C ALA A 690 -22.12 16.78 -8.55
N GLY A 691 -22.91 16.77 -9.64
CA GLY A 691 -22.82 17.76 -10.71
C GLY A 691 -21.71 17.52 -11.74
N THR A 692 -20.80 16.58 -11.51
CA THR A 692 -19.75 16.20 -12.46
C THR A 692 -20.22 15.06 -13.36
N LYS A 693 -20.36 15.33 -14.66
CA LYS A 693 -20.60 14.29 -15.68
C LYS A 693 -19.28 13.75 -16.21
N PHE A 694 -19.13 12.43 -16.23
CA PHE A 694 -17.94 11.75 -16.76
C PHE A 694 -18.29 10.51 -17.57
N GLN A 695 -17.41 10.16 -18.50
CA GLN A 695 -17.52 8.92 -19.27
C GLN A 695 -16.99 7.74 -18.46
N TRP A 696 -17.65 6.59 -18.60
CA TRP A 696 -17.19 5.33 -18.03
C TRP A 696 -15.85 4.90 -18.65
N SER A 697 -15.04 4.14 -17.90
CA SER A 697 -13.75 3.64 -18.38
C SER A 697 -13.87 2.76 -19.63
N GLY A 698 -14.99 2.03 -19.75
CA GLY A 698 -15.34 1.21 -20.91
C GLY A 698 -14.49 -0.05 -21.06
N GLY A 699 -13.80 -0.49 -20.01
CA GLY A 699 -12.93 -1.67 -20.06
C GLY A 699 -12.58 -2.28 -18.71
N MET A 700 -11.78 -3.35 -18.76
CA MET A 700 -11.28 -4.08 -17.59
C MET A 700 -9.86 -4.62 -17.81
N PHE A 701 -9.18 -4.94 -16.71
CA PHE A 701 -7.84 -5.51 -16.72
C PHE A 701 -7.86 -6.92 -16.10
N PRO A 702 -8.04 -7.99 -16.90
CA PRO A 702 -8.14 -9.33 -16.35
C PRO A 702 -6.80 -9.87 -15.81
N ASN A 703 -5.65 -9.39 -16.32
CA ASN A 703 -4.29 -9.78 -15.90
C ASN A 703 -3.21 -8.85 -16.50
N TYR A 704 -2.68 -9.25 -17.66
CA TYR A 704 -1.60 -8.60 -18.41
C TYR A 704 -2.12 -7.70 -19.54
N ALA A 705 -3.41 -7.81 -19.84
CA ALA A 705 -4.06 -7.17 -20.97
C ALA A 705 -5.16 -6.21 -20.49
N ALA A 706 -5.61 -5.36 -21.42
CA ALA A 706 -6.81 -4.57 -21.28
C ALA A 706 -7.83 -5.07 -22.30
N VAL A 707 -9.07 -5.25 -21.87
CA VAL A 707 -10.19 -5.54 -22.77
C VAL A 707 -11.15 -4.35 -22.69
N THR A 708 -11.61 -3.85 -23.84
CA THR A 708 -12.50 -2.69 -23.95
C THR A 708 -13.65 -2.97 -24.92
N GLY A 709 -14.67 -2.11 -24.89
CA GLY A 709 -15.76 -2.14 -25.85
C GLY A 709 -17.10 -2.56 -25.24
N THR A 710 -18.17 -2.41 -26.02
CA THR A 710 -19.55 -2.68 -25.58
C THR A 710 -19.85 -4.16 -25.45
N ASP A 711 -19.17 -5.02 -26.24
CA ASP A 711 -19.33 -6.47 -26.20
C ASP A 711 -18.97 -7.11 -24.84
N LEU A 712 -18.22 -6.39 -23.99
CA LEU A 712 -17.96 -6.82 -22.61
C LEU A 712 -19.20 -6.82 -21.73
N ILE A 713 -20.16 -5.95 -22.03
CA ILE A 713 -21.37 -5.77 -21.23
C ILE A 713 -22.63 -6.23 -21.97
N THR A 714 -22.62 -6.28 -23.30
CA THR A 714 -23.77 -6.73 -24.10
C THR A 714 -23.80 -8.23 -24.34
N LYS A 715 -22.63 -8.90 -24.32
CA LYS A 715 -22.49 -10.30 -24.64
C LYS A 715 -21.69 -11.01 -23.56
N TYR A 716 -22.05 -12.26 -23.31
CA TYR A 716 -21.32 -13.12 -22.39
C TYR A 716 -19.93 -13.43 -22.94
N GLN A 717 -18.91 -13.08 -22.16
CA GLN A 717 -17.51 -13.33 -22.48
C GLN A 717 -16.94 -14.33 -21.48
N LYS A 718 -16.15 -15.31 -21.97
CA LYS A 718 -15.49 -16.32 -21.13
C LYS A 718 -14.48 -15.72 -20.14
N VAL A 719 -14.03 -14.48 -20.37
CA VAL A 719 -13.13 -13.76 -19.45
C VAL A 719 -13.78 -13.47 -18.08
N TYR A 720 -15.11 -13.65 -17.94
CA TYR A 720 -15.86 -13.42 -16.70
C TYR A 720 -16.46 -14.68 -16.05
N ASP A 721 -16.15 -15.86 -16.59
CA ASP A 721 -16.71 -17.11 -16.06
C ASP A 721 -16.20 -17.39 -14.63
N ASN A 722 -16.98 -18.16 -13.87
CA ASN A 722 -16.53 -18.68 -12.58
C ASN A 722 -15.43 -19.72 -12.84
N GLY A 723 -14.21 -19.41 -12.38
CA GLY A 723 -13.06 -20.27 -12.59
C GLY A 723 -12.12 -19.71 -13.66
N LEU A 724 -10.89 -19.51 -13.24
CA LEU A 724 -9.77 -19.44 -14.16
C LEU A 724 -9.61 -20.85 -14.75
N LEU A 725 -9.71 -21.02 -16.08
CA LEU A 725 -9.35 -22.30 -16.70
C LEU A 725 -7.82 -22.35 -16.87
N ILE A 726 -7.14 -22.52 -15.73
CA ILE A 726 -5.80 -23.09 -15.63
C ILE A 726 -6.03 -24.39 -14.84
N SER A 727 -6.03 -25.53 -15.52
CA SER A 727 -6.28 -26.82 -14.88
C SER A 727 -4.96 -27.38 -14.34
N ASP A 728 -4.87 -27.57 -13.02
CA ASP A 728 -3.95 -28.51 -12.40
C ASP A 728 -4.64 -29.88 -12.22
N GLY A 729 -5.10 -30.49 -13.33
CA GLY A 729 -5.60 -31.86 -13.29
C GLY A 729 -6.60 -32.24 -14.39
N LEU A 730 -7.46 -33.23 -14.09
CA LEU A 730 -8.37 -33.86 -15.06
C LEU A 730 -9.52 -32.95 -15.51
N LEU A 731 -9.52 -32.57 -16.79
CA LEU A 731 -10.58 -31.81 -17.45
C LEU A 731 -11.50 -32.78 -18.21
N ILE A 732 -12.76 -32.91 -17.78
CA ILE A 732 -13.79 -33.70 -18.48
C ILE A 732 -14.79 -32.75 -19.11
N SER A 733 -14.96 -32.83 -20.42
CA SER A 733 -15.94 -32.06 -21.18
C SER A 733 -16.82 -33.01 -21.99
N ASP A 734 -18.13 -32.78 -21.97
CA ASP A 734 -19.08 -33.43 -22.86
C ASP A 734 -19.17 -32.63 -24.18
N GLY A 735 -18.58 -33.17 -25.25
CA GLY A 735 -18.62 -32.55 -26.58
C GLY A 735 -17.38 -31.73 -26.97
N LEU A 736 -17.58 -30.65 -27.73
CA LEU A 736 -16.55 -29.93 -28.50
C LEU A 736 -15.76 -28.91 -27.65
N LEU A 737 -14.46 -29.15 -27.47
CA LEU A 737 -13.55 -28.24 -26.78
C LEU A 737 -12.76 -27.40 -27.80
N ILE A 738 -13.02 -26.09 -27.83
CA ILE A 738 -12.32 -25.14 -28.72
C ILE A 738 -11.58 -24.11 -27.86
N SER A 739 -10.28 -23.98 -28.09
CA SER A 739 -9.38 -23.03 -27.44
C SER A 739 -8.58 -22.27 -28.49
N ASP A 740 -8.61 -20.93 -28.45
CA ASP A 740 -7.81 -20.06 -29.32
C ASP A 740 -6.47 -19.71 -28.65
N GLY A 741 -5.75 -20.74 -28.17
CA GLY A 741 -4.49 -20.54 -27.46
C GLY A 741 -3.99 -21.76 -26.69
N LEU A 742 -2.99 -21.54 -25.82
CA LEU A 742 -2.30 -22.59 -25.07
C LEU A 742 -3.19 -23.20 -23.98
N LEU A 743 -3.61 -24.45 -24.19
CA LEU A 743 -4.33 -25.25 -23.21
C LEU A 743 -3.31 -25.95 -22.29
N ILE A 744 -3.21 -25.52 -21.03
CA ILE A 744 -2.34 -26.16 -20.03
C ILE A 744 -3.21 -26.94 -19.04
N SER A 745 -2.98 -28.25 -19.02
CA SER A 745 -3.48 -29.18 -18.03
C SER A 745 -2.28 -29.93 -17.46
N ASP A 746 -2.17 -30.06 -16.13
CA ASP A 746 -1.19 -30.96 -15.52
C ASP A 746 -1.73 -32.39 -15.30
N GLY A 747 -2.97 -32.68 -15.73
CA GLY A 747 -3.63 -33.99 -15.65
C GLY A 747 -4.33 -34.46 -16.93
N LEU A 748 -5.14 -35.52 -16.81
CA LEU A 748 -5.79 -36.21 -17.93
C LEU A 748 -6.84 -35.32 -18.62
N LEU A 749 -6.97 -35.38 -19.95
CA LEU A 749 -7.99 -34.62 -20.66
C LEU A 749 -8.96 -35.58 -21.35
N ILE A 750 -10.22 -35.58 -20.94
CA ILE A 750 -11.26 -36.46 -21.50
C ILE A 750 -12.31 -35.59 -22.18
N SER A 751 -12.48 -35.81 -23.48
CA SER A 751 -13.57 -35.25 -24.28
C SER A 751 -14.24 -36.38 -25.04
N ASP A 752 -15.57 -36.40 -25.02
CA ASP A 752 -16.37 -37.36 -25.80
C ASP A 752 -16.51 -36.94 -27.28
N GLY A 753 -15.79 -35.90 -27.72
CA GLY A 753 -15.93 -35.26 -29.03
C GLY A 753 -14.61 -34.81 -29.69
N LEU A 754 -14.70 -33.72 -30.45
CA LEU A 754 -13.59 -33.15 -31.23
C LEU A 754 -12.82 -32.12 -30.40
N LEU A 755 -11.48 -32.11 -30.50
CA LEU A 755 -10.62 -31.12 -29.84
C LEU A 755 -9.87 -30.32 -30.91
N ILE A 756 -10.10 -29.01 -30.96
CA ILE A 756 -9.51 -28.10 -31.96
C ILE A 756 -8.69 -27.03 -31.24
N SER A 757 -7.41 -26.91 -31.60
CA SER A 757 -6.47 -25.91 -31.10
C SER A 757 -5.70 -25.31 -32.28
N ASP A 758 -5.56 -24.00 -32.29
CA ASP A 758 -4.85 -23.26 -33.34
C ASP A 758 -3.30 -23.29 -33.14
N SER A 759 -2.79 -24.06 -32.16
CA SER A 759 -1.37 -24.17 -31.76
C SER A 759 -1.00 -25.56 -31.19
N THR A 760 0.22 -25.72 -30.62
CA THR A 760 0.81 -26.98 -30.10
C THR A 760 0.13 -27.53 -28.84
N VAL A 761 -0.23 -28.82 -28.84
CA VAL A 761 -0.68 -29.58 -27.65
C VAL A 761 0.52 -30.28 -27.01
N LEU A 762 0.83 -30.00 -25.74
CA LEU A 762 1.90 -30.66 -24.97
C LEU A 762 1.28 -31.56 -23.90
N ALA A 763 1.28 -32.88 -24.12
CA ALA A 763 0.78 -33.87 -23.17
C ALA A 763 1.94 -34.53 -22.41
N GLY A 764 1.93 -34.45 -21.08
CA GLY A 764 3.00 -34.99 -20.21
C GLY A 764 2.93 -36.51 -20.00
N SER A 765 1.86 -37.18 -20.41
CA SER A 765 1.66 -38.63 -20.29
C SER A 765 0.55 -39.06 -21.24
N SER A 766 0.74 -40.18 -21.93
CA SER A 766 -0.15 -40.66 -22.99
C SER A 766 -1.57 -40.96 -22.50
N ALA A 767 -2.57 -40.49 -23.25
CA ALA A 767 -3.89 -41.12 -23.35
C ALA A 767 -4.31 -41.13 -24.83
N PRO A 768 -4.58 -42.31 -25.43
CA PRO A 768 -5.04 -42.42 -26.79
C PRO A 768 -6.56 -42.18 -26.85
N SER A 769 -7.02 -41.31 -27.73
CA SER A 769 -8.37 -41.41 -28.28
C SER A 769 -8.38 -40.93 -29.72
N GLY A 770 -8.98 -41.76 -30.57
CA GLY A 770 -8.79 -41.77 -32.02
C GLY A 770 -9.10 -40.46 -32.74
N ASN A 771 -8.33 -40.29 -33.81
CA ASN A 771 -8.45 -39.35 -34.93
C ASN A 771 -7.81 -37.96 -34.77
N GLN A 772 -6.60 -37.91 -35.35
CA GLN A 772 -5.87 -36.77 -35.90
C GLN A 772 -5.01 -35.93 -34.94
N THR A 773 -3.70 -36.15 -35.03
CA THR A 773 -2.66 -35.16 -34.72
C THR A 773 -1.70 -35.12 -35.90
N LEU A 774 -1.64 -33.99 -36.60
CA LEU A 774 -0.70 -33.75 -37.69
C LEU A 774 0.45 -32.90 -37.15
N THR A 775 1.62 -33.52 -36.91
CA THR A 775 2.86 -32.82 -36.58
C THR A 775 3.95 -33.25 -37.54
N ARG A 776 4.75 -32.31 -38.03
CA ARG A 776 5.90 -32.56 -38.88
C ARG A 776 6.92 -33.43 -38.13
N GLY A 777 7.10 -34.68 -38.58
CA GLY A 777 8.32 -35.47 -38.38
C GLY A 777 8.44 -36.36 -37.14
N THR A 778 7.56 -37.33 -36.94
CA THR A 778 7.84 -38.75 -36.61
C THR A 778 6.53 -39.41 -36.17
N SER A 779 6.13 -40.43 -36.93
CA SER A 779 4.91 -41.20 -36.74
C SER A 779 5.09 -42.24 -35.64
N PHE A 780 4.17 -42.28 -34.67
CA PHE A 780 3.93 -43.48 -33.87
C PHE A 780 2.50 -43.96 -34.14
N ALA A 781 2.43 -45.22 -34.53
CA ALA A 781 1.30 -45.81 -35.22
C ALA A 781 0.04 -45.96 -34.37
N SER A 782 -1.10 -45.86 -35.03
CA SER A 782 -2.14 -46.88 -34.89
C SER A 782 -2.78 -47.10 -36.26
N SER A 783 -2.61 -48.33 -36.76
CA SER A 783 -3.43 -48.99 -37.79
C SER A 783 -3.57 -48.30 -39.16
N ARG A 784 -2.73 -48.77 -40.09
CA ARG A 784 -2.87 -48.76 -41.56
C ARG A 784 -2.47 -47.47 -42.31
N VAL A 785 -1.25 -47.59 -42.88
CA VAL A 785 -0.76 -47.00 -44.15
C VAL A 785 -0.32 -45.53 -44.12
N LEU A 786 0.92 -45.30 -44.58
CA LEU A 786 1.63 -44.03 -44.66
C LEU A 786 1.97 -43.79 -46.15
N PHE A 787 1.55 -42.65 -46.70
CA PHE A 787 2.07 -42.14 -47.98
C PHE A 787 2.75 -40.80 -47.70
N ALA A 788 4.02 -40.68 -48.06
CA ALA A 788 4.75 -39.43 -48.08
C ALA A 788 5.27 -39.17 -49.50
N ASP A 789 4.94 -38.00 -50.03
CA ASP A 789 5.56 -37.38 -51.19
C ASP A 789 6.68 -36.47 -50.65
N GLY A 790 7.94 -36.79 -50.96
CA GLY A 790 9.03 -35.81 -50.93
C GLY A 790 10.11 -35.97 -49.83
N PHE A 791 11.36 -35.79 -50.26
CA PHE A 791 12.60 -35.79 -49.48
C PHE A 791 12.76 -34.46 -48.70
N VAL A 792 13.25 -34.50 -47.45
CA VAL A 792 13.67 -33.30 -46.71
C VAL A 792 15.17 -33.38 -46.44
N MET A 793 15.93 -32.46 -47.04
CA MET A 793 17.31 -32.16 -46.66
C MET A 793 17.37 -30.97 -45.71
N GLY A 794 18.30 -31.03 -44.77
CA GLY A 794 18.67 -29.94 -43.88
C GLY A 794 20.16 -29.93 -43.56
N ASP A 795 21.02 -29.70 -44.56
CA ASP A 795 21.95 -28.56 -44.65
C ASP A 795 22.77 -28.66 -45.95
N LYS A 796 22.51 -27.72 -46.88
CA LYS A 796 23.22 -27.46 -48.17
C LYS A 796 23.61 -28.68 -49.07
N SER A 797 22.65 -29.14 -49.90
CA SER A 797 22.73 -29.64 -51.31
C SER A 797 22.03 -31.01 -51.55
N PRO A 798 21.05 -31.16 -52.48
CA PRO A 798 20.19 -32.34 -52.59
C PRO A 798 20.80 -33.47 -53.42
N LEU A 799 20.75 -34.70 -52.90
CA LEU A 799 20.95 -35.95 -53.65
C LEU A 799 20.04 -37.02 -53.04
N ALA A 800 19.11 -37.52 -53.86
CA ALA A 800 18.43 -38.78 -53.67
C ALA A 800 19.17 -39.86 -54.46
N ASP A 801 19.16 -41.10 -53.97
CA ASP A 801 19.40 -42.28 -54.81
C ASP A 801 18.70 -43.53 -54.23
N GLY A 802 17.79 -44.14 -55.01
CA GLY A 802 17.52 -45.58 -54.97
C GLY A 802 16.39 -46.19 -54.10
N LEU A 803 15.25 -46.48 -54.76
CA LEU A 803 14.45 -47.75 -54.86
C LEU A 803 14.36 -48.78 -53.70
N LEU A 804 13.13 -49.25 -53.35
CA LEU A 804 12.74 -50.69 -53.34
C LEU A 804 11.26 -51.01 -53.00
N ILE A 805 10.52 -51.34 -54.09
CA ILE A 805 9.56 -52.43 -54.37
C ILE A 805 8.56 -52.92 -53.30
N SER A 806 7.27 -52.85 -53.66
CA SER A 806 6.13 -53.58 -53.09
C SER A 806 5.95 -54.94 -53.78
N ALA A 807 5.67 -55.99 -53.01
CA ALA A 807 5.07 -57.23 -53.51
C ALA A 807 3.84 -57.59 -52.66
N MET A 808 2.75 -57.91 -53.36
CA MET A 808 1.45 -58.33 -52.86
C MET A 808 1.38 -59.85 -52.63
N ASP A 809 0.36 -60.21 -51.84
CA ASP A 809 -0.39 -61.47 -51.76
C ASP A 809 0.20 -62.68 -50.99
N CYS A 810 -0.36 -62.92 -49.79
CA CYS A 810 -1.41 -63.93 -49.55
C CYS A 810 -2.29 -63.50 -48.36
#